data_AF-A0AAJ5YV17-F1
#
_entry.id   AF-A0AAJ5YV17-F1
#
_cell.length_a   1.000
_cell.length_b   1.000
_cell.length_c   1.000
_cell.angle_alpha   90.00
_cell.angle_beta   90.00
_cell.angle_gamma   90.00
#
_symmetry.space_group_name_H-M   'P 1'
#
loop_
_entity.id
_entity.type
_entity.pdbx_description
1 polymer ?
#
loop_
_entity_poly.entity_id
_entity_poly.type
_entity_poly.pdbx_seq_one_letter_code
_entity_poly.pdbx_strand_id
1 'polypeptide(L)'
;MPAGQLVAPSQSEEAFVLHALQSSALRVDGRRLAQSRPLNIRFGEQLGWCEVSLGKTIAIASIDASIVPPRDDRPYEGIININTDVTPMAGMEYDAGGVAGATESREREALFDRMMERALRYTEAIDREALCIVAGKKVWCITLTMHLLSDEGAAIDVAVLASMIALRHFRRPDVTIADGEVIVHSTEERVPVPLACHHMPLSVTFAVFLLRPGNEKDRSLLLSQSRSIDSQDVMENDDGVSEIPVAVLDPSLLEQSLAHTSITFILNAQREVCVLDKAGGAPLPYQTILTLLNDAAKHISHLVDIVENDATKVSVPPYGPRPNFLQSSQARHWMFSPEELDKMRRETHEHVQASFNAYRENSANTPPKLLSLEDEMAIIRFYLLRIGRLVRAFHLPSLVESTAMTFMKRFYLRNSCMQFHPKLIVLTSIYLASKAENYPLSLTHFCAQVKEGGSGKQNTNSASPAPAGSSESHPSAARGDVSESIIKDLEFGMVQSLNFELGVHGAHRALYGLILDFQTLEPTISREDFMTYAAAVQSFLQAARLTDAEFTYASPHIALAACYMCKVSGKTGAVSGKELVEKWIQSKYKIAAQVRLEQRNERQIWRKKRDTLKESQASASTKKEQEPSSTSSNTSSDYDESELDSHGNLLPYTDLITILNTISTQILQLAPNTPASGPLKPDVNLEQARKIDLVLRECLALYESSEWSLTRKRSQENNDNPSKRQRTDAAVDSDEDW
;
A
#
# COMPACT_ATOMS: atom_id res chain seq x y z
N MET A 1 -15.88 16.95 -25.21
CA MET A 1 -17.09 16.80 -24.37
C MET A 1 -17.01 17.84 -23.27
N PRO A 2 -18.09 18.57 -22.94
CA PRO A 2 -18.09 19.42 -21.76
C PRO A 2 -17.94 18.55 -20.50
N ALA A 3 -17.09 18.98 -19.57
CA ALA A 3 -16.92 18.34 -18.26
C ALA A 3 -18.25 18.31 -17.49
N GLY A 4 -18.54 17.21 -16.77
CA GLY A 4 -19.70 17.07 -15.89
C GLY A 4 -21.00 16.56 -16.53
N GLN A 5 -21.04 16.32 -17.85
CA GLN A 5 -22.24 15.80 -18.52
C GLN A 5 -22.22 14.27 -18.62
N LEU A 6 -23.32 13.61 -18.24
CA LEU A 6 -23.46 12.16 -18.38
C LEU A 6 -23.41 11.77 -19.85
N VAL A 7 -22.60 10.77 -20.20
CA VAL A 7 -22.61 10.21 -21.57
C VAL A 7 -23.93 9.50 -21.77
N ALA A 8 -24.81 10.10 -22.58
CA ALA A 8 -26.04 9.43 -22.99
C ALA A 8 -25.68 8.18 -23.81
N PRO A 9 -26.30 7.03 -23.52
CA PRO A 9 -26.09 5.83 -24.32
C PRO A 9 -26.53 6.05 -25.76
N SER A 10 -25.92 5.32 -26.70
CA SER A 10 -26.36 5.38 -28.09
C SER A 10 -27.77 4.81 -28.25
N GLN A 11 -28.52 5.28 -29.24
CA GLN A 11 -29.87 4.74 -29.53
C GLN A 11 -29.85 3.22 -29.79
N SER A 12 -28.76 2.72 -30.39
CA SER A 12 -28.57 1.28 -30.61
C SER A 12 -28.39 0.52 -29.30
N GLU A 13 -27.62 1.05 -28.35
CA GLU A 13 -27.42 0.44 -27.03
C GLU A 13 -28.72 0.49 -26.21
N GLU A 14 -29.40 1.63 -26.20
CA GLU A 14 -30.70 1.79 -25.54
C GLU A 14 -31.71 0.78 -26.05
N ALA A 15 -31.91 0.73 -27.38
CA ALA A 15 -32.83 -0.22 -27.99
C ALA A 15 -32.44 -1.68 -27.71
N PHE A 16 -31.14 -1.98 -27.73
CA PHE A 16 -30.64 -3.33 -27.43
C PHE A 16 -30.93 -3.74 -25.98
N VAL A 17 -30.67 -2.88 -25.00
CA VAL A 17 -30.91 -3.17 -23.58
C VAL A 17 -32.39 -3.33 -23.29
N LEU A 18 -33.23 -2.42 -23.80
CA LEU A 18 -34.68 -2.51 -23.64
C LEU A 18 -35.23 -3.78 -24.31
N HIS A 19 -34.76 -4.10 -25.52
CA HIS A 19 -35.17 -5.33 -26.21
C HIS A 19 -34.70 -6.60 -25.48
N ALA A 20 -33.49 -6.61 -24.91
CA ALA A 20 -32.98 -7.73 -24.13
C ALA A 20 -33.83 -7.97 -22.88
N LEU A 21 -34.18 -6.91 -22.14
CA LEU A 21 -35.07 -7.01 -20.99
C LEU A 21 -36.48 -7.46 -21.38
N GLN A 22 -37.00 -7.02 -22.54
CA GLN A 22 -38.32 -7.40 -23.06
C GLN A 22 -38.42 -8.86 -23.51
N SER A 23 -37.45 -9.32 -24.32
CA SER A 23 -37.56 -10.58 -25.08
C SER A 23 -36.89 -11.77 -24.41
N SER A 24 -35.77 -11.55 -23.72
CA SER A 24 -34.96 -12.63 -23.15
C SER A 24 -34.79 -12.53 -21.64
N ALA A 25 -35.16 -11.39 -21.05
CA ALA A 25 -34.99 -11.06 -19.63
C ALA A 25 -33.62 -11.38 -19.05
N LEU A 26 -32.64 -11.23 -19.93
CA LEU A 26 -31.23 -11.32 -19.60
C LEU A 26 -30.68 -9.91 -19.55
N ARG A 27 -29.82 -9.68 -18.57
CA ARG A 27 -29.03 -8.46 -18.51
C ARG A 27 -27.88 -8.55 -19.51
N VAL A 28 -27.33 -7.41 -19.91
CA VAL A 28 -26.21 -7.32 -20.87
C VAL A 28 -24.97 -8.07 -20.35
N ASP A 29 -24.80 -8.15 -19.03
CA ASP A 29 -23.71 -8.85 -18.36
C ASP A 29 -24.00 -10.34 -18.08
N GLY A 30 -25.16 -10.86 -18.50
CA GLY A 30 -25.57 -12.24 -18.31
C GLY A 30 -26.10 -12.58 -16.91
N ARG A 31 -26.21 -11.59 -15.99
CA ARG A 31 -26.82 -11.81 -14.67
C ARG A 31 -28.34 -11.92 -14.75
N ARG A 32 -28.93 -12.57 -13.74
CA ARG A 32 -30.39 -12.54 -13.52
C ARG A 32 -30.83 -11.16 -13.00
N LEU A 33 -32.12 -10.84 -13.15
CA LEU A 33 -32.71 -9.58 -12.70
C LEU A 33 -32.50 -9.32 -11.18
N ALA A 34 -32.59 -10.36 -10.35
CA ALA A 34 -32.45 -10.28 -8.89
C ALA A 34 -31.06 -10.71 -8.38
N GLN A 35 -30.01 -10.59 -9.20
CA GLN A 35 -28.65 -11.04 -8.86
C GLN A 35 -27.68 -9.85 -8.74
N SER A 36 -27.04 -9.70 -7.58
CA SER A 36 -26.00 -8.70 -7.33
C SER A 36 -24.66 -9.09 -7.95
N ARG A 37 -23.78 -8.10 -8.17
CA ARG A 37 -22.37 -8.30 -8.52
C ARG A 37 -21.61 -9.01 -7.40
N PRO A 38 -20.45 -9.62 -7.70
CA PRO A 38 -19.58 -10.17 -6.67
C PRO A 38 -19.07 -9.05 -5.74
N LEU A 39 -19.21 -9.27 -4.44
CA LEU A 39 -18.75 -8.38 -3.38
C LEU A 39 -17.35 -8.80 -2.90
N ASN A 40 -16.44 -7.84 -2.79
CA ASN A 40 -15.11 -8.02 -2.23
C ASN A 40 -14.84 -6.93 -1.19
N ILE A 41 -14.44 -7.35 0.01
CA ILE A 41 -14.16 -6.45 1.14
C ILE A 41 -12.68 -6.60 1.51
N ARG A 42 -11.96 -5.49 1.56
CA ARG A 42 -10.55 -5.42 1.98
C ARG A 42 -10.40 -4.49 3.16
N PHE A 43 -9.71 -4.99 4.19
CA PHE A 43 -9.38 -4.20 5.37
C PHE A 43 -7.93 -3.70 5.28
N GLY A 44 -7.71 -2.51 5.81
CA GLY A 44 -6.40 -1.89 5.88
C GLY A 44 -5.66 -2.27 7.16
N GLU A 45 -4.42 -1.81 7.29
CA GLU A 45 -3.66 -2.00 8.54
C GLU A 45 -4.23 -1.16 9.70
N GLN A 46 -4.81 -0.01 9.39
CA GLN A 46 -5.46 0.87 10.36
C GLN A 46 -6.91 0.42 10.60
N LEU A 47 -7.28 0.34 11.88
CA LEU A 47 -8.64 0.00 12.29
C LEU A 47 -9.60 1.11 11.86
N GLY A 48 -10.70 0.74 11.22
CA GLY A 48 -11.68 1.68 10.65
C GLY A 48 -11.41 2.11 9.21
N TRP A 49 -10.37 1.58 8.55
CA TRP A 49 -10.21 1.70 7.10
C TRP A 49 -10.72 0.43 6.39
N CYS A 50 -11.52 0.60 5.34
CA CYS A 50 -11.91 -0.49 4.44
C CYS A 50 -12.10 -0.02 3.00
N GLU A 51 -11.82 -0.92 2.07
CA GLU A 51 -12.12 -0.81 0.64
C GLU A 51 -13.17 -1.87 0.28
N VAL A 52 -14.29 -1.43 -0.27
CA VAL A 52 -15.36 -2.32 -0.73
C VAL A 52 -15.51 -2.19 -2.23
N SER A 53 -15.51 -3.34 -2.90
CA SER A 53 -15.68 -3.46 -4.34
C SER A 53 -16.92 -4.31 -4.62
N LEU A 54 -17.84 -3.75 -5.40
CA LEU A 54 -19.01 -4.45 -5.94
C LEU A 54 -18.85 -4.51 -7.45
N GLY A 55 -18.24 -5.59 -7.94
CA GLY A 55 -17.76 -5.67 -9.32
C GLY A 55 -16.72 -4.58 -9.62
N LYS A 56 -17.09 -3.59 -10.43
CA LYS A 56 -16.22 -2.46 -10.81
C LYS A 56 -16.47 -1.19 -10.00
N THR A 57 -17.57 -1.10 -9.27
CA THR A 57 -17.83 0.03 -8.36
C THR A 57 -16.98 -0.14 -7.11
N ILE A 58 -16.17 0.87 -6.76
CA ILE A 58 -15.22 0.81 -5.65
C ILE A 58 -15.40 2.04 -4.77
N ALA A 59 -15.61 1.81 -3.47
CA ALA A 59 -15.63 2.87 -2.46
C ALA A 59 -14.67 2.54 -1.31
N ILE A 60 -14.06 3.57 -0.75
CA ILE A 60 -13.20 3.48 0.43
C ILE A 60 -13.85 4.26 1.56
N ALA A 61 -13.91 3.67 2.75
CA ALA A 61 -14.33 4.35 3.96
C ALA A 61 -13.17 4.37 4.96
N SER A 62 -12.96 5.52 5.59
CA SER A 62 -12.05 5.67 6.72
C SER A 62 -12.72 6.42 7.85
N ILE A 63 -12.32 6.09 9.08
CA ILE A 63 -12.88 6.68 10.29
C ILE A 63 -11.77 7.20 11.16
N ASP A 64 -11.93 8.46 11.57
CA ASP A 64 -11.09 9.13 12.53
C ASP A 64 -11.91 9.52 13.77
N ALA A 65 -11.26 9.51 14.93
CA ALA A 65 -11.86 9.95 16.18
C ALA A 65 -11.02 11.06 16.82
N SER A 66 -11.69 12.15 17.22
CA SER A 66 -11.10 13.27 17.95
C SER A 66 -11.96 13.64 19.15
N ILE A 67 -11.38 14.31 20.15
CA ILE A 67 -12.13 14.76 21.33
C ILE A 67 -12.44 16.26 21.18
N VAL A 68 -13.72 16.59 21.19
CA VAL A 68 -14.25 17.94 20.95
C VAL A 68 -15.25 18.29 22.07
N PRO A 69 -15.45 19.57 22.43
CA PRO A 69 -16.59 19.94 23.26
C PRO A 69 -17.92 19.54 22.60
N PRO A 70 -18.92 19.08 23.37
CA PRO A 70 -20.25 18.81 22.82
C PRO A 70 -20.94 20.10 22.38
N ARG A 71 -22.04 19.95 21.64
CA ARG A 71 -22.90 21.08 21.31
C ARG A 71 -23.75 21.50 22.52
N ASP A 72 -24.05 22.79 22.62
CA ASP A 72 -24.80 23.35 23.75
C ASP A 72 -26.23 22.81 23.87
N ASP A 73 -26.84 22.42 22.74
CA ASP A 73 -28.19 21.85 22.66
C ASP A 73 -28.27 20.38 23.11
N ARG A 74 -27.16 19.64 23.02
CA ARG A 74 -27.05 18.22 23.35
C ARG A 74 -25.72 17.92 24.05
N PRO A 75 -25.59 18.22 25.36
CA PRO A 75 -24.33 18.09 26.10
C PRO A 75 -23.93 16.65 26.45
N TYR A 76 -24.84 15.68 26.28
CA TYR A 76 -24.65 14.26 26.58
C TYR A 76 -24.42 13.40 25.33
N GLU A 77 -24.42 13.99 24.14
CA GLU A 77 -24.24 13.27 22.88
C GLU A 77 -22.88 13.60 22.26
N GLY A 78 -22.23 12.58 21.71
CA GLY A 78 -21.09 12.74 20.81
C GLY A 78 -21.49 13.24 19.43
N ILE A 79 -20.48 13.64 18.66
CA ILE A 79 -20.68 14.21 17.33
C ILE A 79 -20.28 13.16 16.28
N ILE A 80 -21.11 13.03 15.24
CA ILE A 80 -20.79 12.24 14.05
C ILE A 80 -20.78 13.18 12.85
N ASN A 81 -19.65 13.21 12.16
CA ASN A 81 -19.44 13.92 10.91
C ASN A 81 -19.30 12.90 9.79
N ILE A 82 -20.04 13.11 8.70
CA ILE A 82 -20.02 12.25 7.52
C ILE A 82 -19.57 13.16 6.38
N ASN A 83 -18.39 12.88 5.86
CA ASN A 83 -17.82 13.58 4.72
C ASN A 83 -17.77 12.61 3.55
N THR A 84 -18.22 13.05 2.40
CA THR A 84 -18.33 12.27 1.17
C THR A 84 -17.57 13.01 0.10
N ASP A 85 -16.45 12.43 -0.32
CA ASP A 85 -15.58 12.99 -1.35
C ASP A 85 -15.80 12.21 -2.64
N VAL A 86 -16.57 12.81 -3.55
CA VAL A 86 -16.77 12.28 -4.90
C VAL A 86 -15.85 13.05 -5.85
N THR A 87 -14.86 12.35 -6.40
CA THR A 87 -13.86 12.98 -7.28
C THR A 87 -14.11 12.61 -8.74
N PRO A 88 -13.56 13.37 -9.72
CA PRO A 88 -13.66 13.03 -11.14
C PRO A 88 -13.04 11.67 -11.50
N MET A 89 -12.31 11.05 -10.57
CA MET A 89 -11.82 9.67 -10.71
C MET A 89 -12.96 8.65 -10.70
N ALA A 90 -14.05 8.94 -9.98
CA ALA A 90 -15.22 8.08 -9.92
C ALA A 90 -15.94 7.97 -11.27
N GLY A 91 -15.94 9.06 -12.03
CA GLY A 91 -16.60 9.19 -13.33
C GLY A 91 -16.45 10.62 -13.85
N MET A 92 -16.51 10.79 -15.17
CA MET A 92 -16.40 12.12 -15.80
C MET A 92 -17.60 13.02 -15.49
N GLU A 93 -18.73 12.42 -15.14
CA GLU A 93 -19.95 13.11 -14.68
C GLU A 93 -19.75 13.86 -13.35
N TYR A 94 -18.71 13.51 -12.57
CA TYR A 94 -18.37 14.20 -11.32
C TYR A 94 -17.33 15.30 -11.52
N ASP A 95 -16.95 15.63 -12.76
CA ASP A 95 -16.01 16.71 -13.04
C ASP A 95 -16.63 18.12 -12.88
N ALA A 96 -16.30 18.77 -11.77
CA ALA A 96 -16.74 20.13 -11.44
C ALA A 96 -15.93 21.23 -12.16
N GLY A 97 -14.92 20.90 -12.97
CA GLY A 97 -14.02 21.86 -13.62
C GLY A 97 -14.63 22.68 -14.78
N GLY A 98 -15.84 22.34 -15.24
CA GLY A 98 -16.51 23.01 -16.36
C GLY A 98 -17.56 24.04 -15.93
N VAL A 99 -17.51 25.25 -16.51
CA VAL A 99 -18.49 26.33 -16.25
C VAL A 99 -19.95 25.94 -16.57
N ALA A 100 -20.16 24.98 -17.48
CA ALA A 100 -21.49 24.52 -17.89
C ALA A 100 -21.99 23.25 -17.19
N GLY A 101 -21.09 22.35 -16.75
CA GLY A 101 -21.46 21.07 -16.09
C GLY A 101 -21.30 21.05 -14.58
N ALA A 102 -20.75 22.11 -13.98
CA ALA A 102 -20.58 22.22 -12.54
C ALA A 102 -21.89 22.14 -11.75
N THR A 103 -23.03 22.59 -12.31
CA THR A 103 -24.32 22.55 -11.61
C THR A 103 -24.84 21.12 -11.48
N GLU A 104 -24.86 20.34 -12.56
CA GLU A 104 -25.35 18.96 -12.56
C GLU A 104 -24.46 18.03 -11.72
N SER A 105 -23.13 18.19 -11.84
CA SER A 105 -22.17 17.44 -11.02
C SER A 105 -22.37 17.72 -9.53
N ARG A 106 -22.53 19.00 -9.13
CA ARG A 106 -22.80 19.38 -7.73
C ARG A 106 -24.15 18.90 -7.23
N GLU A 107 -25.18 18.86 -8.08
CA GLU A 107 -26.48 18.31 -7.70
C GLU A 107 -26.39 16.81 -7.41
N ARG A 108 -25.62 16.05 -8.21
CA ARG A 108 -25.39 14.63 -7.98
C ARG A 108 -24.62 14.38 -6.68
N GLU A 109 -23.54 15.14 -6.46
CA GLU A 109 -22.76 15.10 -5.23
C GLU A 109 -23.65 15.41 -4.01
N ALA A 110 -24.43 16.48 -4.05
CA ALA A 110 -25.34 16.86 -2.97
C ALA A 110 -26.44 15.81 -2.71
N LEU A 111 -26.96 15.14 -3.75
CA LEU A 111 -27.90 14.03 -3.59
C LEU A 111 -27.23 12.83 -2.91
N PHE A 112 -26.00 12.51 -3.31
CA PHE A 112 -25.22 11.42 -2.71
C PHE A 112 -24.95 11.70 -1.21
N ASP A 113 -24.48 12.90 -0.88
CA ASP A 113 -24.26 13.37 0.49
C ASP A 113 -25.52 13.25 1.34
N ARG A 114 -26.65 13.74 0.80
CA ARG A 114 -27.94 13.67 1.49
C ARG A 114 -28.38 12.22 1.73
N MET A 115 -28.14 11.31 0.79
CA MET A 115 -28.48 9.89 0.98
C MET A 115 -27.60 9.26 2.05
N MET A 116 -26.29 9.52 2.04
CA MET A 116 -25.36 9.03 3.06
C MET A 116 -25.72 9.54 4.46
N GLU A 117 -26.07 10.83 4.57
CA GLU A 117 -26.51 11.40 5.83
C GLU A 117 -27.84 10.80 6.32
N ARG A 118 -28.82 10.60 5.44
CA ARG A 118 -30.08 9.89 5.77
C ARG A 118 -29.82 8.43 6.17
N ALA A 119 -28.90 7.74 5.51
CA ALA A 119 -28.59 6.34 5.78
C ALA A 119 -27.97 6.10 7.16
N LEU A 120 -27.10 7.01 7.60
CA LEU A 120 -26.29 6.81 8.81
C LEU A 120 -26.75 7.68 10.00
N ARG A 121 -27.05 8.96 9.76
CA ARG A 121 -27.41 9.91 10.83
C ARG A 121 -28.87 9.76 11.24
N TYR A 122 -29.79 9.69 10.27
CA TYR A 122 -31.24 9.63 10.55
C TYR A 122 -31.68 8.28 11.11
N THR A 123 -30.96 7.21 10.76
CA THR A 123 -31.22 5.87 11.27
C THR A 123 -30.70 5.66 12.69
N GLU A 124 -29.94 6.61 13.25
CA GLU A 124 -29.34 6.49 14.58
C GLU A 124 -28.55 5.17 14.76
N ALA A 125 -27.87 4.74 13.70
CA ALA A 125 -27.15 3.46 13.70
C ALA A 125 -26.06 3.36 14.77
N ILE A 126 -25.50 4.49 15.20
CA ILE A 126 -24.44 4.61 16.20
C ILE A 126 -25.02 5.26 17.45
N ASP A 127 -24.71 4.68 18.61
CA ASP A 127 -25.05 5.24 19.91
C ASP A 127 -24.22 6.51 20.19
N ARG A 128 -24.87 7.67 20.14
CA ARG A 128 -24.21 8.97 20.40
C ARG A 128 -23.99 9.22 21.89
N GLU A 129 -24.75 8.60 22.78
CA GLU A 129 -24.60 8.77 24.22
C GLU A 129 -23.35 8.03 24.72
N ALA A 130 -23.07 6.85 24.15
CA ALA A 130 -21.85 6.08 24.41
C ALA A 130 -20.54 6.80 24.01
N LEU A 131 -20.65 7.88 23.23
CA LEU A 131 -19.55 8.74 22.82
C LEU A 131 -19.24 9.87 23.81
N CYS A 132 -20.10 10.12 24.81
CA CYS A 132 -19.85 11.11 25.84
C CYS A 132 -18.79 10.65 26.85
N ILE A 133 -17.76 11.47 27.09
CA ILE A 133 -16.70 11.18 28.08
C ILE A 133 -17.03 11.94 29.38
N VAL A 134 -17.17 13.26 29.28
CA VAL A 134 -17.56 14.16 30.36
C VAL A 134 -18.67 15.07 29.83
N ALA A 135 -19.86 14.90 30.39
CA ALA A 135 -21.05 15.66 30.00
C ALA A 135 -20.78 17.17 29.99
N GLY A 136 -21.14 17.83 28.88
CA GLY A 136 -20.99 19.27 28.70
C GLY A 136 -19.54 19.78 28.56
N LYS A 137 -18.52 18.91 28.60
CA LYS A 137 -17.11 19.33 28.48
C LYS A 137 -16.36 18.65 27.33
N LYS A 138 -16.42 17.32 27.25
CA LYS A 138 -15.62 16.53 26.32
C LYS A 138 -16.42 15.32 25.83
N VAL A 139 -16.60 15.24 24.52
CA VAL A 139 -17.23 14.11 23.85
C VAL A 139 -16.38 13.65 22.68
N TRP A 140 -16.59 12.42 22.23
CA TRP A 140 -15.99 11.92 21.01
C TRP A 140 -16.68 12.52 19.79
N CYS A 141 -15.87 12.96 18.83
CA CYS A 141 -16.26 13.34 17.49
C CYS A 141 -15.72 12.28 16.52
N ILE A 142 -16.62 11.45 15.98
CA ILE A 142 -16.30 10.44 14.97
C ILE A 142 -16.51 11.06 13.59
N THR A 143 -15.47 11.08 12.78
CA THR A 143 -15.51 11.58 11.40
C THR A 143 -15.37 10.39 10.46
N LEU A 144 -16.42 10.11 9.70
CA LEU A 144 -16.42 9.12 8.63
C LEU A 144 -16.15 9.86 7.31
N THR A 145 -15.09 9.50 6.61
CA THR A 145 -14.78 9.99 5.27
C THR A 145 -15.00 8.87 4.26
N MET A 146 -15.90 9.11 3.30
CA MET A 146 -16.24 8.21 2.22
C MET A 146 -15.62 8.72 0.93
N HIS A 147 -14.80 7.92 0.27
CA HIS A 147 -14.22 8.22 -1.04
C HIS A 147 -14.80 7.27 -2.09
N LEU A 148 -15.50 7.83 -3.07
CA LEU A 148 -15.94 7.06 -4.24
C LEU A 148 -14.81 7.06 -5.28
N LEU A 149 -14.25 5.89 -5.59
CA LEU A 149 -13.12 5.77 -6.52
C LEU A 149 -13.55 5.46 -7.95
N SER A 150 -14.62 4.69 -8.12
CA SER A 150 -15.16 4.28 -9.42
C SER A 150 -16.66 4.05 -9.27
N ASP A 151 -17.46 4.70 -10.10
CA ASP A 151 -18.92 4.51 -10.16
C ASP A 151 -19.31 3.79 -11.45
N GLU A 152 -19.67 2.52 -11.32
CA GLU A 152 -20.18 1.69 -12.42
C GLU A 152 -21.62 1.23 -12.13
N GLY A 153 -22.36 2.04 -11.35
CA GLY A 153 -23.73 1.79 -10.91
C GLY A 153 -23.82 1.37 -9.45
N ALA A 154 -24.98 1.65 -8.84
CA ALA A 154 -25.31 1.38 -7.44
C ALA A 154 -24.30 1.92 -6.40
N ALA A 155 -23.71 3.10 -6.65
CA ALA A 155 -22.70 3.70 -5.77
C ALA A 155 -23.15 3.85 -4.31
N ILE A 156 -24.44 4.18 -4.08
CA ILE A 156 -25.01 4.34 -2.72
C ILE A 156 -24.94 3.03 -1.94
N ASP A 157 -25.25 1.89 -2.57
CA ASP A 157 -25.21 0.57 -1.93
C ASP A 157 -23.81 0.21 -1.46
N VAL A 158 -22.80 0.50 -2.29
CA VAL A 158 -21.40 0.25 -1.94
C VAL A 158 -20.93 1.21 -0.86
N ALA A 159 -21.33 2.48 -0.90
CA ALA A 159 -20.92 3.50 0.06
C ALA A 159 -21.53 3.30 1.45
N VAL A 160 -22.82 2.95 1.54
CA VAL A 160 -23.48 2.64 2.81
C VAL A 160 -22.88 1.36 3.41
N LEU A 161 -22.64 0.33 2.58
CA LEU A 161 -22.00 -0.91 3.01
C LEU A 161 -20.58 -0.66 3.53
N ALA A 162 -19.75 0.07 2.79
CA ALA A 162 -18.39 0.44 3.20
C ALA A 162 -18.39 1.24 4.50
N SER A 163 -19.32 2.19 4.66
CA SER A 163 -19.43 2.98 5.89
C SER A 163 -19.74 2.11 7.10
N MET A 164 -20.72 1.23 6.98
CA MET A 164 -21.10 0.37 8.11
C MET A 164 -20.01 -0.65 8.46
N ILE A 165 -19.32 -1.20 7.46
CA ILE A 165 -18.16 -2.09 7.67
C ILE A 165 -17.04 -1.33 8.37
N ALA A 166 -16.69 -0.13 7.92
CA ALA A 166 -15.69 0.71 8.57
C ALA A 166 -16.08 1.00 10.02
N LEU A 167 -17.33 1.40 10.29
CA LEU A 167 -17.82 1.74 11.63
C LEU A 167 -17.75 0.54 12.58
N ARG A 168 -18.08 -0.64 12.08
CA ARG A 168 -17.93 -1.91 12.82
C ARG A 168 -16.48 -2.33 13.00
N HIS A 169 -15.60 -2.00 12.06
CA HIS A 169 -14.17 -2.32 12.10
C HIS A 169 -13.40 -1.37 13.03
N PHE A 170 -13.80 -0.10 13.10
CA PHE A 170 -13.14 0.93 13.89
C PHE A 170 -13.13 0.60 15.39
N ARG A 171 -12.04 0.96 16.05
CA ARG A 171 -11.88 0.86 17.50
C ARG A 171 -11.33 2.19 18.00
N ARG A 172 -12.06 2.86 18.89
CA ARG A 172 -11.61 4.10 19.51
C ARG A 172 -10.56 3.82 20.59
N PRO A 173 -9.58 4.71 20.82
CA PRO A 173 -8.65 4.54 21.92
C PRO A 173 -9.37 4.62 23.27
N ASP A 174 -8.84 3.89 24.27
CA ASP A 174 -9.39 3.88 25.62
C ASP A 174 -9.07 5.18 26.37
N VAL A 175 -9.96 5.59 27.27
CA VAL A 175 -9.87 6.87 27.98
C VAL A 175 -10.08 6.65 29.46
N THR A 176 -9.22 7.26 30.27
CA THR A 176 -9.42 7.35 31.72
C THR A 176 -9.59 8.79 32.17
N ILE A 177 -10.33 8.94 33.25
CA ILE A 177 -10.56 10.24 33.89
C ILE A 177 -9.81 10.19 35.22
N ALA A 178 -8.79 11.03 35.35
CA ALA A 178 -8.03 11.23 36.59
C ALA A 178 -8.03 12.72 36.90
N ASP A 179 -8.42 13.10 38.13
CA ASP A 179 -8.44 14.50 38.60
C ASP A 179 -9.20 15.50 37.71
N GLY A 180 -10.17 15.03 36.93
CA GLY A 180 -10.96 15.86 36.01
C GLY A 180 -10.30 16.10 34.64
N GLU A 181 -9.12 15.54 34.41
CA GLU A 181 -8.44 15.51 33.11
C GLU A 181 -8.70 14.17 32.39
N VAL A 182 -8.75 14.25 31.06
CA VAL A 182 -9.05 13.13 30.17
C VAL A 182 -7.73 12.61 29.58
N ILE A 183 -7.31 11.43 30.02
CA ILE A 183 -6.08 10.78 29.55
C ILE A 183 -6.46 9.77 28.46
N VAL A 184 -5.98 10.00 27.25
CA VAL A 184 -6.16 9.10 26.11
C VAL A 184 -4.99 8.12 26.07
N HIS A 185 -5.28 6.83 26.20
CA HIS A 185 -4.27 5.79 26.12
C HIS A 185 -3.96 5.44 24.67
N SER A 186 -2.67 5.23 24.36
CA SER A 186 -2.27 4.79 23.03
C SER A 186 -2.73 3.36 22.79
N THR A 187 -2.85 2.95 21.51
CA THR A 187 -3.19 1.58 21.13
C THR A 187 -2.15 0.54 21.59
N GLU A 188 -0.95 0.99 21.95
CA GLU A 188 0.13 0.14 22.47
C GLU A 188 -0.02 -0.09 23.98
N GLU A 189 -0.45 0.94 24.71
CA GLU A 189 -0.71 0.89 26.14
C GLU A 189 -2.00 0.11 26.44
N ARG A 190 -3.08 0.38 25.70
CA ARG A 190 -4.38 -0.26 25.92
C ARG A 190 -5.06 -0.71 24.64
N VAL A 191 -5.82 -1.79 24.77
CA VAL A 191 -6.63 -2.32 23.67
C VAL A 191 -7.74 -1.32 23.34
N PRO A 192 -7.88 -0.89 22.08
CA PRO A 192 -8.91 0.06 21.70
C PRO A 192 -10.31 -0.58 21.74
N VAL A 193 -11.32 0.23 22.06
CA VAL A 193 -12.69 -0.18 22.36
C VAL A 193 -13.57 -0.08 21.10
N PRO A 194 -14.43 -1.07 20.80
CA PRO A 194 -15.38 -0.97 19.68
C PRO A 194 -16.41 0.14 19.88
N LEU A 195 -16.88 0.69 18.76
CA LEU A 195 -18.05 1.57 18.77
C LEU A 195 -19.31 0.78 19.09
N ALA A 196 -20.21 1.41 19.83
CA ALA A 196 -21.55 0.89 20.09
C ALA A 196 -22.45 1.23 18.89
N CYS A 197 -22.78 0.23 18.08
CA CYS A 197 -23.76 0.36 17.00
C CYS A 197 -25.04 -0.37 17.41
N HIS A 198 -26.19 0.33 17.42
CA HIS A 198 -27.49 -0.28 17.71
C HIS A 198 -27.87 -1.30 16.64
N HIS A 199 -27.66 -0.92 15.38
CA HIS A 199 -28.05 -1.73 14.26
C HIS A 199 -27.24 -1.43 12.99
N MET A 200 -27.46 -2.18 11.91
CA MET A 200 -26.70 -2.05 10.66
C MET A 200 -27.63 -1.78 9.48
N PRO A 201 -27.90 -0.50 9.16
CA PRO A 201 -28.67 -0.16 7.97
C PRO A 201 -27.82 -0.43 6.73
N LEU A 202 -28.36 -1.23 5.80
CA LEU A 202 -27.77 -1.45 4.48
C LEU A 202 -28.74 -0.95 3.43
N SER A 203 -28.22 -0.44 2.31
CA SER A 203 -29.05 -0.01 1.19
C SER A 203 -29.04 -1.03 0.05
N VAL A 204 -30.19 -1.09 -0.63
CA VAL A 204 -30.39 -1.90 -1.82
C VAL A 204 -31.15 -1.09 -2.85
N THR A 205 -30.57 -0.96 -4.04
CA THR A 205 -31.10 -0.16 -5.14
C THR A 205 -31.66 -1.05 -6.25
N PHE A 206 -32.85 -0.67 -6.73
CA PHE A 206 -33.53 -1.29 -7.87
C PHE A 206 -33.75 -0.27 -8.98
N ALA A 207 -33.40 -0.63 -10.22
CA ALA A 207 -33.80 0.08 -11.42
C ALA A 207 -35.09 -0.53 -11.98
N VAL A 208 -36.12 0.28 -12.20
CA VAL A 208 -37.42 -0.16 -12.71
C VAL A 208 -37.62 0.34 -14.14
N PHE A 209 -37.95 -0.59 -15.02
CA PHE A 209 -38.26 -0.36 -16.43
C PHE A 209 -39.75 -0.62 -16.67
N LEU A 210 -40.42 0.33 -17.32
CA LEU A 210 -41.79 0.15 -17.80
C LEU A 210 -41.72 -0.39 -19.23
N LEU A 211 -42.00 -1.69 -19.38
CA LEU A 211 -41.83 -2.37 -20.66
C LEU A 211 -43.18 -2.65 -21.32
N ARG A 212 -43.25 -2.36 -22.62
CA ARG A 212 -44.40 -2.70 -23.47
C ARG A 212 -44.13 -4.07 -24.13
N PRO A 213 -45.01 -5.07 -23.94
CA PRO A 213 -44.82 -6.37 -24.57
C PRO A 213 -45.03 -6.28 -26.09
N GLY A 214 -44.05 -6.76 -26.87
CA GLY A 214 -44.15 -6.83 -28.34
C GLY A 214 -45.00 -8.01 -28.82
N ASN A 215 -44.85 -9.19 -28.19
CA ASN A 215 -45.60 -10.40 -28.49
C ASN A 215 -46.30 -10.97 -27.26
N GLU A 216 -47.27 -11.88 -27.47
CA GLU A 216 -47.96 -12.59 -26.37
C GLU A 216 -47.02 -13.47 -25.54
N LYS A 217 -45.98 -14.04 -26.16
CA LYS A 217 -44.91 -14.76 -25.46
C LYS A 217 -44.14 -13.84 -24.51
N ASP A 218 -43.75 -12.67 -24.98
CA ASP A 218 -43.03 -11.67 -24.20
C ASP A 218 -43.90 -11.15 -23.04
N ARG A 219 -45.20 -10.96 -23.28
CA ARG A 219 -46.17 -10.61 -22.24
C ARG A 219 -46.20 -11.64 -21.11
N SER A 220 -46.24 -12.94 -21.44
CA SER A 220 -46.24 -14.02 -20.44
C SER A 220 -44.94 -14.08 -19.63
N LEU A 221 -43.80 -13.83 -20.30
CA LEU A 221 -42.48 -13.83 -19.70
C LEU A 221 -42.30 -12.62 -18.76
N LEU A 222 -42.70 -11.43 -19.19
CA LEU A 222 -42.69 -10.22 -18.36
C LEU A 222 -43.61 -10.35 -17.15
N LEU A 223 -44.81 -10.92 -17.30
CA LEU A 223 -45.70 -11.17 -16.18
C LEU A 223 -45.07 -12.11 -15.14
N SER A 224 -44.44 -13.21 -15.61
CA SER A 224 -43.76 -14.16 -14.72
C SER A 224 -42.61 -13.53 -13.92
N GLN A 225 -42.03 -12.44 -14.42
CA GLN A 225 -40.90 -11.75 -13.83
C GLN A 225 -41.28 -10.55 -13.00
N SER A 226 -42.39 -9.89 -13.34
CA SER A 226 -43.00 -8.84 -12.53
C SER A 226 -43.43 -9.34 -11.14
N ARG A 227 -43.45 -10.68 -10.92
CA ARG A 227 -43.61 -11.43 -9.66
C ARG A 227 -44.76 -10.98 -8.74
N SER A 228 -45.63 -10.08 -9.21
CA SER A 228 -46.64 -9.40 -8.40
C SER A 228 -47.62 -8.56 -9.22
N ILE A 229 -48.20 -9.16 -10.25
CA ILE A 229 -49.42 -8.65 -10.87
C ILE A 229 -50.35 -9.85 -11.06
N ASP A 230 -51.40 -9.93 -10.23
CA ASP A 230 -52.60 -10.65 -10.66
C ASP A 230 -53.10 -9.96 -11.92
N SER A 231 -53.55 -10.72 -12.92
CA SER A 231 -53.89 -10.26 -14.28
C SER A 231 -54.91 -9.09 -14.37
N GLN A 232 -55.41 -8.58 -13.25
CA GLN A 232 -56.38 -7.49 -13.11
C GLN A 232 -55.75 -6.12 -12.78
N ASP A 233 -54.50 -6.03 -12.35
CA ASP A 233 -53.85 -4.76 -11.90
C ASP A 233 -52.86 -4.16 -12.93
N VAL A 234 -53.01 -4.53 -14.19
CA VAL A 234 -52.18 -4.00 -15.28
C VAL A 234 -52.55 -2.54 -15.53
N MET A 235 -51.56 -1.65 -15.55
CA MET A 235 -51.75 -0.22 -15.85
C MET A 235 -52.36 -0.07 -17.25
N GLU A 236 -53.69 0.12 -17.31
CA GLU A 236 -54.38 0.53 -18.52
C GLU A 236 -54.22 2.05 -18.66
N ASN A 237 -53.34 2.45 -19.57
CA ASN A 237 -53.34 3.83 -20.06
C ASN A 237 -54.62 4.09 -20.87
N ASP A 238 -55.02 5.35 -21.02
CA ASP A 238 -56.22 5.79 -21.76
C ASP A 238 -56.27 5.26 -23.23
N ASP A 239 -55.12 4.78 -23.74
CA ASP A 239 -54.91 4.18 -25.07
C ASP A 239 -55.04 2.63 -25.11
N GLY A 240 -55.35 1.96 -23.99
CA GLY A 240 -55.52 0.49 -23.92
C GLY A 240 -54.22 -0.34 -23.96
N VAL A 241 -53.05 0.28 -23.81
CA VAL A 241 -51.73 -0.40 -23.81
C VAL A 241 -51.27 -0.67 -22.38
N SER A 242 -51.09 -1.95 -22.05
CA SER A 242 -50.56 -2.45 -20.79
C SER A 242 -49.04 -2.29 -20.66
N GLU A 243 -48.56 -1.44 -19.75
CA GLU A 243 -47.14 -1.39 -19.37
C GLU A 243 -46.85 -2.26 -18.15
N ILE A 244 -45.79 -3.07 -18.22
CA ILE A 244 -45.40 -4.01 -17.15
C ILE A 244 -44.12 -3.50 -16.49
N PRO A 245 -44.11 -3.26 -15.16
CA PRO A 245 -42.91 -2.89 -14.42
C PRO A 245 -42.00 -4.10 -14.22
N VAL A 246 -40.75 -3.99 -14.69
CA VAL A 246 -39.68 -4.96 -14.45
C VAL A 246 -38.58 -4.28 -13.65
N ALA A 247 -38.24 -4.86 -12.50
CA ALA A 247 -37.20 -4.33 -11.63
C ALA A 247 -35.91 -5.16 -11.72
N VAL A 248 -34.78 -4.46 -11.76
CA VAL A 248 -33.43 -5.02 -11.77
C VAL A 248 -32.73 -4.60 -10.48
N LEU A 249 -32.21 -5.58 -9.74
CA LEU A 249 -31.39 -5.39 -8.54
C LEU A 249 -29.96 -5.02 -8.93
N ASP A 250 -29.35 -4.09 -8.19
CA ASP A 250 -27.95 -3.67 -8.37
C ASP A 250 -27.67 -3.27 -9.84
N PRO A 251 -28.29 -2.18 -10.32
CA PRO A 251 -28.17 -1.76 -11.71
C PRO A 251 -26.74 -1.34 -12.05
N SER A 252 -26.31 -1.65 -13.27
CA SER A 252 -25.13 -1.05 -13.87
C SER A 252 -25.37 0.42 -14.20
N LEU A 253 -24.30 1.19 -14.43
CA LEU A 253 -24.40 2.60 -14.80
C LEU A 253 -25.33 2.81 -16.01
N LEU A 254 -25.23 1.94 -17.03
CA LEU A 254 -26.08 1.99 -18.22
C LEU A 254 -27.54 1.72 -17.86
N GLU A 255 -27.83 0.67 -17.09
CA GLU A 255 -29.21 0.35 -16.66
C GLU A 255 -29.80 1.46 -15.79
N GLN A 256 -29.00 2.07 -14.91
CA GLN A 256 -29.42 3.19 -14.07
C GLN A 256 -29.75 4.44 -14.91
N SER A 257 -29.01 4.67 -16.00
CA SER A 257 -29.28 5.80 -16.92
C SER A 257 -30.55 5.61 -17.75
N LEU A 258 -30.88 4.36 -18.10
CA LEU A 258 -32.05 4.00 -18.92
C LEU A 258 -33.31 3.71 -18.09
N ALA A 259 -33.19 3.59 -16.77
CA ALA A 259 -34.30 3.27 -15.90
C ALA A 259 -35.34 4.40 -15.87
N HIS A 260 -36.62 4.03 -15.88
CA HIS A 260 -37.71 5.01 -15.75
C HIS A 260 -37.87 5.48 -14.30
N THR A 261 -37.50 4.64 -13.34
CA THR A 261 -37.50 4.95 -11.91
C THR A 261 -36.41 4.14 -11.22
N SER A 262 -35.71 4.75 -10.28
CA SER A 262 -34.81 4.07 -9.37
C SER A 262 -35.40 4.09 -7.96
N ILE A 263 -35.38 2.96 -7.27
CA ILE A 263 -35.87 2.84 -5.90
C ILE A 263 -34.74 2.31 -5.02
N THR A 264 -34.36 3.07 -4.00
CA THR A 264 -33.38 2.65 -2.99
C THR A 264 -34.09 2.43 -1.66
N PHE A 265 -33.96 1.22 -1.12
CA PHE A 265 -34.43 0.85 0.22
C PHE A 265 -33.24 0.80 1.16
N ILE A 266 -33.32 1.51 2.28
CA ILE A 266 -32.38 1.35 3.39
C ILE A 266 -33.11 0.61 4.50
N LEU A 267 -32.65 -0.61 4.78
CA LEU A 267 -33.28 -1.50 5.75
C LEU A 267 -32.25 -1.99 6.75
N ASN A 268 -32.76 -2.31 7.93
CA ASN A 268 -32.00 -2.96 8.97
C ASN A 268 -32.15 -4.51 8.87
N ALA A 269 -31.29 -5.27 9.55
CA ALA A 269 -31.36 -6.73 9.63
C ALA A 269 -32.70 -7.23 10.20
N GLN A 270 -33.34 -6.43 11.07
CA GLN A 270 -34.65 -6.67 11.65
C GLN A 270 -35.83 -6.41 10.68
N ARG A 271 -35.55 -6.10 9.40
CA ARG A 271 -36.54 -5.75 8.36
C ARG A 271 -37.30 -4.45 8.61
N GLU A 272 -36.71 -3.54 9.37
CA GLU A 272 -37.23 -2.20 9.58
C GLU A 272 -36.81 -1.29 8.43
N VAL A 273 -37.79 -0.59 7.84
CA VAL A 273 -37.55 0.38 6.77
C VAL A 273 -37.09 1.69 7.38
N CYS A 274 -35.82 2.01 7.17
CA CYS A 274 -35.23 3.25 7.64
C CYS A 274 -35.50 4.39 6.68
N VAL A 275 -35.23 4.16 5.40
CA VAL A 275 -35.36 5.17 4.34
C VAL A 275 -35.87 4.49 3.08
N LEU A 276 -36.85 5.12 2.44
CA LEU A 276 -37.29 4.80 1.08
C LEU A 276 -37.02 6.03 0.21
N ASP A 277 -36.29 5.83 -0.88
CA ASP A 277 -36.09 6.85 -1.89
C ASP A 277 -36.55 6.35 -3.25
N LYS A 278 -37.49 7.07 -3.87
CA LYS A 278 -37.98 6.79 -5.23
C LYS A 278 -37.58 7.97 -6.10
N ALA A 279 -36.51 7.79 -6.85
CA ALA A 279 -36.02 8.76 -7.82
C ALA A 279 -36.66 8.51 -9.19
N GLY A 280 -37.06 9.58 -9.88
CA GLY A 280 -37.72 9.52 -11.19
C GLY A 280 -39.23 9.76 -11.14
N GLY A 281 -39.83 9.98 -12.32
CA GLY A 281 -41.21 10.46 -12.46
C GLY A 281 -42.26 9.41 -12.80
N ALA A 282 -41.87 8.15 -13.05
CA ALA A 282 -42.82 7.14 -13.53
C ALA A 282 -43.74 6.61 -12.40
N PRO A 283 -45.04 6.42 -12.66
CA PRO A 283 -45.97 5.85 -11.69
C PRO A 283 -45.69 4.36 -11.48
N LEU A 284 -45.72 3.90 -10.23
CA LEU A 284 -45.56 2.49 -9.87
C LEU A 284 -46.68 2.07 -8.92
N PRO A 285 -47.27 0.86 -9.10
CA PRO A 285 -48.27 0.36 -8.18
C PRO A 285 -47.63 -0.02 -6.85
N TYR A 286 -48.35 0.23 -5.76
CA TYR A 286 -47.84 -0.01 -4.40
C TYR A 286 -47.49 -1.49 -4.15
N GLN A 287 -48.19 -2.43 -4.81
CA GLN A 287 -47.92 -3.86 -4.69
C GLN A 287 -46.51 -4.21 -5.15
N THR A 288 -46.05 -3.64 -6.27
CA THR A 288 -44.67 -3.81 -6.75
C THR A 288 -43.66 -3.25 -5.75
N ILE A 289 -43.95 -2.10 -5.13
CA ILE A 289 -43.04 -1.55 -4.11
C ILE A 289 -42.92 -2.50 -2.90
N LEU A 290 -44.03 -3.11 -2.47
CA LEU A 290 -44.02 -4.08 -1.36
C LEU A 290 -43.29 -5.38 -1.70
N THR A 291 -43.34 -5.84 -2.95
CA THR A 291 -42.59 -7.03 -3.36
C THR A 291 -41.10 -6.76 -3.46
N LEU A 292 -40.71 -5.61 -4.00
CA LEU A 292 -39.32 -5.16 -3.99
C LEU A 292 -38.77 -4.99 -2.58
N LEU A 293 -39.57 -4.46 -1.65
CA LEU A 293 -39.20 -4.34 -0.24
C LEU A 293 -38.88 -5.71 0.38
N ASN A 294 -39.71 -6.73 0.12
CA ASN A 294 -39.49 -8.08 0.63
C ASN A 294 -38.22 -8.72 0.05
N ASP A 295 -37.92 -8.47 -1.22
CA ASP A 295 -36.71 -8.98 -1.86
C ASP A 295 -35.45 -8.23 -1.38
N ALA A 296 -35.55 -6.92 -1.16
CA ALA A 296 -34.51 -6.11 -0.51
C ALA A 296 -34.18 -6.64 0.89
N ALA A 297 -35.20 -6.95 1.69
CA ALA A 297 -35.03 -7.49 3.04
C ALA A 297 -34.29 -8.85 3.05
N LYS A 298 -34.61 -9.75 2.10
CA LYS A 298 -33.88 -11.02 1.93
C LYS A 298 -32.43 -10.77 1.53
N HIS A 299 -32.20 -9.85 0.60
CA HIS A 299 -30.85 -9.52 0.14
C HIS A 299 -30.00 -8.95 1.27
N ILE A 300 -30.56 -8.06 2.08
CA ILE A 300 -29.86 -7.47 3.23
C ILE A 300 -29.53 -8.51 4.28
N SER A 301 -30.43 -9.45 4.60
CA SER A 301 -30.07 -10.54 5.52
C SER A 301 -28.84 -11.33 5.03
N HIS A 302 -28.74 -11.59 3.73
CA HIS A 302 -27.58 -12.27 3.16
C HIS A 302 -26.31 -11.40 3.19
N LEU A 303 -26.41 -10.09 2.95
CA LEU A 303 -25.27 -9.18 3.06
C LEU A 303 -24.77 -9.06 4.51
N VAL A 304 -25.68 -9.00 5.49
CA VAL A 304 -25.34 -8.98 6.92
C VAL A 304 -24.56 -10.25 7.28
N ASP A 305 -25.01 -11.43 6.84
CA ASP A 305 -24.30 -12.69 7.10
C ASP A 305 -22.89 -12.70 6.50
N ILE A 306 -22.70 -12.17 5.29
CA ILE A 306 -21.37 -12.04 4.67
C ILE A 306 -20.48 -11.12 5.50
N VAL A 307 -21.00 -9.95 5.90
CA VAL A 307 -20.26 -8.96 6.69
C VAL A 307 -19.85 -9.54 8.04
N GLU A 308 -20.73 -10.26 8.74
CA GLU A 308 -20.41 -10.88 10.03
C GLU A 308 -19.33 -11.98 9.89
N ASN A 309 -19.40 -12.78 8.83
CA ASN A 309 -18.42 -13.83 8.57
C ASN A 309 -17.03 -13.28 8.20
N ASP A 310 -16.95 -12.14 7.51
CA ASP A 310 -15.67 -11.52 7.16
C ASP A 310 -15.13 -10.59 8.26
N ALA A 311 -16.00 -9.92 9.02
CA ALA A 311 -15.60 -9.11 10.18
C ALA A 311 -15.01 -9.96 11.31
N THR A 312 -15.43 -11.23 11.45
CA THR A 312 -14.87 -12.18 12.44
C THR A 312 -13.52 -12.77 12.04
N LYS A 313 -13.12 -12.68 10.77
CA LYS A 313 -11.78 -13.11 10.29
C LYS A 313 -10.69 -12.06 10.53
N VAL A 314 -11.05 -10.85 10.92
CA VAL A 314 -10.08 -9.80 11.23
C VAL A 314 -9.33 -10.22 12.50
N SER A 315 -8.11 -10.73 12.30
CA SER A 315 -7.21 -11.05 13.39
C SER A 315 -6.91 -9.77 14.17
N VAL A 316 -6.92 -9.89 15.51
CA VAL A 316 -6.48 -8.78 16.37
C VAL A 316 -5.08 -8.39 15.90
N PRO A 317 -4.80 -7.11 15.58
CA PRO A 317 -3.49 -6.72 15.10
C PRO A 317 -2.43 -7.24 16.08
N PRO A 318 -1.36 -7.91 15.60
CA PRO A 318 -0.37 -8.50 16.48
C PRO A 318 0.15 -7.46 17.47
N TYR A 319 0.05 -7.82 18.75
CA TYR A 319 0.34 -6.96 19.89
C TYR A 319 1.85 -6.88 20.15
N GLY A 320 2.33 -5.66 20.40
CA GLY A 320 3.72 -5.36 20.73
C GLY A 320 4.30 -4.29 19.79
N PRO A 321 5.38 -3.60 20.21
CA PRO A 321 6.07 -2.65 19.35
C PRO A 321 6.50 -3.36 18.07
N ARG A 322 5.90 -2.99 16.94
CA ARG A 322 6.43 -3.42 15.64
C ARG A 322 7.62 -2.53 15.33
N PRO A 323 8.79 -3.07 14.98
CA PRO A 323 9.91 -2.25 14.55
C PRO A 323 9.46 -1.36 13.39
N ASN A 324 9.68 -0.04 13.48
CA ASN A 324 9.37 0.92 12.40
C ASN A 324 9.92 0.46 11.04
N PHE A 325 11.04 -0.28 11.05
CA PHE A 325 11.60 -0.88 9.84
C PHE A 325 10.64 -1.87 9.17
N LEU A 326 9.93 -2.73 9.91
CA LEU A 326 9.00 -3.71 9.31
C LEU A 326 7.77 -3.06 8.66
N GLN A 327 7.44 -1.82 9.05
CA GLN A 327 6.38 -1.03 8.41
C GLN A 327 6.88 -0.28 7.17
N SER A 328 8.20 -0.19 6.96
CA SER A 328 8.78 0.51 5.82
C SER A 328 8.53 -0.24 4.51
N SER A 329 8.45 0.50 3.40
CA SER A 329 8.36 -0.07 2.06
C SER A 329 9.58 -0.95 1.73
N GLN A 330 10.76 -0.59 2.25
CA GLN A 330 11.97 -1.39 2.12
C GLN A 330 11.79 -2.79 2.72
N ALA A 331 11.19 -2.93 3.90
CA ALA A 331 10.95 -4.24 4.49
C ALA A 331 9.90 -5.06 3.76
N ARG A 332 8.90 -4.39 3.15
CA ARG A 332 7.79 -5.04 2.45
C ARG A 332 8.17 -5.56 1.05
N HIS A 333 8.98 -4.80 0.33
CA HIS A 333 9.21 -5.06 -1.11
C HIS A 333 10.67 -5.32 -1.48
N TRP A 334 11.62 -5.06 -0.59
CA TRP A 334 13.06 -5.18 -0.88
C TRP A 334 13.81 -6.07 0.11
N MET A 335 13.09 -6.94 0.81
CA MET A 335 13.65 -8.00 1.65
C MET A 335 13.35 -9.35 1.00
N PHE A 336 14.38 -10.13 0.72
CA PHE A 336 14.30 -11.40 0.01
C PHE A 336 15.09 -12.48 0.74
N SER A 337 14.63 -13.72 0.63
CA SER A 337 15.49 -14.84 0.99
C SER A 337 16.66 -14.97 0.00
N PRO A 338 17.81 -15.55 0.41
CA PRO A 338 18.92 -15.79 -0.52
C PRO A 338 18.51 -16.58 -1.77
N GLU A 339 17.61 -17.56 -1.61
CA GLU A 339 17.11 -18.39 -2.71
C GLU A 339 16.24 -17.60 -3.69
N GLU A 340 15.34 -16.74 -3.19
CA GLU A 340 14.52 -15.85 -4.01
C GLU A 340 15.36 -14.85 -4.80
N LEU A 341 16.38 -14.29 -4.16
CA LEU A 341 17.28 -13.33 -4.77
C LEU A 341 18.12 -13.96 -5.90
N ASP A 342 18.61 -15.18 -5.69
CA ASP A 342 19.28 -15.95 -6.74
C ASP A 342 18.33 -16.34 -7.87
N LYS A 343 17.07 -16.65 -7.57
CA LYS A 343 16.04 -16.91 -8.57
C LYS A 343 15.76 -15.68 -9.43
N MET A 344 15.54 -14.50 -8.84
CA MET A 344 15.32 -13.25 -9.59
C MET A 344 16.51 -12.89 -10.49
N ARG A 345 17.74 -13.10 -10.01
CA ARG A 345 18.96 -12.90 -10.82
C ARG A 345 19.04 -13.85 -12.01
N ARG A 346 18.67 -15.11 -11.83
CA ARG A 346 18.62 -16.09 -12.93
C ARG A 346 17.54 -15.73 -13.94
N GLU A 347 16.33 -15.41 -13.48
CA GLU A 347 15.21 -15.06 -14.36
C GLU A 347 15.51 -13.82 -15.21
N THR A 348 16.10 -12.78 -14.62
CA THR A 348 16.50 -11.58 -15.36
C THR A 348 17.61 -11.86 -16.36
N HIS A 349 18.62 -12.66 -15.98
CA HIS A 349 19.69 -13.08 -16.88
C HIS A 349 19.15 -13.93 -18.05
N GLU A 350 18.32 -14.93 -17.77
CA GLU A 350 17.71 -15.82 -18.76
C GLU A 350 16.79 -15.07 -19.73
N HIS A 351 16.01 -14.10 -19.23
CA HIS A 351 15.14 -13.28 -20.08
C HIS A 351 15.95 -12.46 -21.10
N VAL A 352 17.06 -11.88 -20.67
CA VAL A 352 17.94 -11.11 -21.55
C VAL A 352 18.68 -12.04 -22.50
N GLN A 353 19.15 -13.19 -22.01
CA GLN A 353 19.79 -14.21 -22.84
C GLN A 353 18.85 -14.74 -23.93
N ALA A 354 17.57 -14.98 -23.61
CA ALA A 354 16.54 -15.37 -24.57
C ALA A 354 16.34 -14.29 -25.65
N SER A 355 16.34 -13.02 -25.27
CA SER A 355 16.24 -11.89 -26.21
C SER A 355 17.43 -11.84 -27.19
N PHE A 356 18.65 -12.06 -26.69
CA PHE A 356 19.84 -12.17 -27.54
C PHE A 356 19.84 -13.42 -28.42
N ASN A 357 19.34 -14.56 -27.91
CA ASN A 357 19.23 -15.79 -28.69
C ASN A 357 18.20 -15.66 -29.83
N ALA A 358 17.05 -15.02 -29.58
CA ALA A 358 16.05 -14.75 -30.62
C ALA A 358 16.62 -13.86 -31.74
N TYR A 359 17.47 -12.88 -31.41
CA TYR A 359 18.18 -12.09 -32.42
C TYR A 359 19.22 -12.89 -33.19
N ARG A 360 19.92 -13.80 -32.50
CA ARG A 360 20.92 -14.69 -33.09
C ARG A 360 20.29 -15.61 -34.15
N GLU A 361 19.04 -16.03 -33.97
CA GLU A 361 18.30 -16.80 -34.97
C GLU A 361 17.96 -15.96 -36.22
N ASN A 362 17.75 -14.65 -36.04
CA ASN A 362 17.38 -13.73 -37.12
C ASN A 362 18.57 -13.11 -37.86
N SER A 363 19.80 -13.15 -37.33
CA SER A 363 20.97 -12.47 -37.88
C SER A 363 22.15 -13.42 -38.11
N ALA A 364 22.68 -13.46 -39.34
CA ALA A 364 23.73 -14.41 -39.78
C ALA A 364 25.16 -14.08 -39.30
N ASN A 365 25.35 -13.09 -38.42
CA ASN A 365 26.68 -12.69 -37.94
C ASN A 365 27.11 -13.48 -36.68
N THR A 366 28.40 -13.79 -36.57
CA THR A 366 29.00 -14.44 -35.39
C THR A 366 28.79 -13.56 -34.14
N PRO A 367 28.04 -14.02 -33.13
CA PRO A 367 27.67 -13.17 -31.99
C PRO A 367 28.85 -12.99 -31.01
N PRO A 368 28.87 -11.89 -30.24
CA PRO A 368 29.80 -11.70 -29.13
C PRO A 368 29.51 -12.70 -28.00
N LYS A 369 30.53 -12.98 -27.21
CA LYS A 369 30.41 -13.86 -26.04
C LYS A 369 29.48 -13.20 -25.01
N LEU A 370 28.36 -13.85 -24.70
CA LEU A 370 27.47 -13.39 -23.62
C LEU A 370 28.18 -13.48 -22.27
N LEU A 371 27.91 -12.52 -21.38
CA LEU A 371 28.44 -12.52 -20.01
C LEU A 371 27.83 -13.68 -19.23
N SER A 372 28.57 -14.23 -18.27
CA SER A 372 28.01 -15.11 -17.25
C SER A 372 27.37 -14.31 -16.11
N LEU A 373 26.52 -14.95 -15.32
CA LEU A 373 25.93 -14.34 -14.12
C LEU A 373 27.01 -13.88 -13.12
N GLU A 374 28.10 -14.63 -12.99
CA GLU A 374 29.25 -14.25 -12.15
C GLU A 374 29.97 -13.00 -12.69
N ASP A 375 30.12 -12.89 -14.01
CA ASP A 375 30.71 -11.71 -14.65
C ASP A 375 29.84 -10.46 -14.48
N GLU A 376 28.51 -10.59 -14.57
CA GLU A 376 27.56 -9.50 -14.29
C GLU A 376 27.66 -9.02 -12.84
N MET A 377 27.72 -9.93 -11.87
CA MET A 377 27.88 -9.57 -10.46
C MET A 377 29.25 -8.92 -10.19
N ALA A 378 30.31 -9.40 -10.85
CA ALA A 378 31.66 -8.84 -10.70
C ALA A 378 31.74 -7.39 -11.23
N ILE A 379 31.12 -7.11 -12.39
CA ILE A 379 31.12 -5.75 -12.96
C ILE A 379 30.26 -4.80 -12.12
N ILE A 380 29.10 -5.25 -11.59
CA ILE A 380 28.27 -4.45 -10.67
C ILE A 380 29.08 -4.09 -9.42
N ARG A 381 29.77 -5.06 -8.79
CA ARG A 381 30.62 -4.82 -7.61
C ARG A 381 31.74 -3.81 -7.90
N PHE A 382 32.36 -3.89 -9.08
CA PHE A 382 33.37 -2.93 -9.51
C PHE A 382 32.82 -1.50 -9.60
N TYR A 383 31.64 -1.31 -10.19
CA TYR A 383 31.01 0.00 -10.30
C TYR A 383 30.45 0.53 -8.97
N LEU A 384 29.98 -0.34 -8.07
CA LEU A 384 29.60 0.05 -6.70
C LEU A 384 30.77 0.69 -5.94
N LEU A 385 31.98 0.16 -6.07
CA LEU A 385 33.18 0.79 -5.48
C LEU A 385 33.52 2.16 -6.08
N ARG A 386 33.16 2.36 -7.34
CA ARG A 386 33.39 3.63 -8.04
C ARG A 386 32.45 4.73 -7.53
N ILE A 387 31.24 4.40 -7.07
CA ILE A 387 30.30 5.36 -6.45
C ILE A 387 30.99 6.12 -5.32
N GLY A 388 31.61 5.42 -4.37
CA GLY A 388 32.28 6.07 -3.23
C GLY A 388 33.46 6.99 -3.60
N ARG A 389 34.07 6.80 -4.79
CA ARG A 389 35.10 7.74 -5.31
C ARG A 389 34.46 8.96 -5.96
N LEU A 390 33.37 8.74 -6.72
CA LEU A 390 32.64 9.81 -7.40
C LEU A 390 31.94 10.74 -6.40
N VAL A 391 31.24 10.21 -5.40
CA VAL A 391 30.57 10.99 -4.36
C VAL A 391 31.55 11.89 -3.60
N ARG A 392 32.75 11.38 -3.30
CA ARG A 392 33.84 12.19 -2.71
C ARG A 392 34.36 13.28 -3.65
N ALA A 393 34.43 13.00 -4.96
CA ALA A 393 34.80 14.02 -5.95
C ALA A 393 33.74 15.14 -6.05
N PHE A 394 32.46 14.78 -5.92
CA PHE A 394 31.34 15.74 -5.89
C PHE A 394 31.13 16.42 -4.53
N HIS A 395 31.95 16.14 -3.52
CA HIS A 395 31.83 16.69 -2.16
C HIS A 395 30.47 16.40 -1.50
N LEU A 396 29.86 15.26 -1.86
CA LEU A 396 28.57 14.84 -1.34
C LEU A 396 28.72 14.01 -0.04
N PRO A 397 27.71 14.01 0.86
CA PRO A 397 27.74 13.24 2.09
C PRO A 397 27.77 11.71 1.87
N SER A 398 28.28 10.97 2.85
CA SER A 398 28.26 9.49 2.85
C SER A 398 26.86 8.88 2.90
N LEU A 399 25.85 9.65 3.32
CA LEU A 399 24.44 9.29 3.23
C LEU A 399 24.02 9.07 1.77
N VAL A 400 24.35 10.02 0.88
CA VAL A 400 24.07 9.94 -0.56
C VAL A 400 24.83 8.78 -1.21
N GLU A 401 26.05 8.49 -0.75
CA GLU A 401 26.79 7.30 -1.19
C GLU A 401 26.01 6.01 -0.93
N SER A 402 25.46 5.87 0.28
CA SER A 402 24.74 4.65 0.68
C SER A 402 23.45 4.46 -0.09
N THR A 403 22.65 5.53 -0.28
CA THR A 403 21.39 5.46 -1.03
C THR A 403 21.64 5.20 -2.52
N ALA A 404 22.66 5.82 -3.11
CA ALA A 404 23.03 5.58 -4.51
C ALA A 404 23.46 4.12 -4.74
N MET A 405 24.23 3.52 -3.82
CA MET A 405 24.59 2.10 -3.88
C MET A 405 23.35 1.20 -3.83
N THR A 406 22.40 1.47 -2.91
CA THR A 406 21.16 0.71 -2.82
C THR A 406 20.30 0.85 -4.07
N PHE A 407 20.15 2.07 -4.63
CA PHE A 407 19.40 2.27 -5.87
C PHE A 407 19.99 1.51 -7.05
N MET A 408 21.32 1.52 -7.20
CA MET A 408 21.99 0.75 -8.25
C MET A 408 21.74 -0.75 -8.09
N LYS A 409 21.84 -1.29 -6.87
CA LYS A 409 21.56 -2.71 -6.62
C LYS A 409 20.11 -3.08 -6.91
N ARG A 410 19.15 -2.28 -6.44
CA ARG A 410 17.72 -2.48 -6.66
C ARG A 410 17.38 -2.45 -8.15
N PHE A 411 18.00 -1.55 -8.91
CA PHE A 411 17.85 -1.46 -10.36
C PHE A 411 18.31 -2.74 -11.08
N TYR A 412 19.48 -3.27 -10.71
CA TYR A 412 20.05 -4.47 -11.33
C TYR A 412 19.46 -5.80 -10.84
N LEU A 413 18.53 -5.79 -9.87
CA LEU A 413 17.73 -6.98 -9.56
C LEU A 413 16.63 -7.25 -10.62
N ARG A 414 16.22 -6.23 -11.37
CA ARG A 414 15.13 -6.32 -12.36
C ARG A 414 15.60 -6.13 -13.80
N ASN A 415 16.76 -5.51 -13.98
CA ASN A 415 17.37 -5.22 -15.28
C ASN A 415 18.79 -5.79 -15.33
N SER A 416 19.29 -6.15 -16.51
CA SER A 416 20.66 -6.63 -16.69
C SER A 416 21.63 -5.51 -17.09
N CYS A 417 22.91 -5.70 -16.77
CA CYS A 417 24.00 -4.86 -17.27
C CYS A 417 24.08 -4.84 -18.81
N MET A 418 23.65 -5.93 -19.46
CA MET A 418 23.68 -6.05 -20.93
C MET A 418 22.67 -5.12 -21.64
N GLN A 419 21.67 -4.60 -20.92
CA GLN A 419 20.69 -3.64 -21.44
C GLN A 419 21.06 -2.19 -21.08
N PHE A 420 21.59 -1.99 -19.87
CA PHE A 420 21.90 -0.67 -19.32
C PHE A 420 23.34 -0.59 -18.84
N HIS A 421 24.12 0.30 -19.45
CA HIS A 421 25.53 0.50 -19.12
C HIS A 421 25.71 0.94 -17.64
N PRO A 422 26.47 0.19 -16.81
CA PRO A 422 26.67 0.49 -15.38
C PRO A 422 27.21 1.88 -15.06
N LYS A 423 28.14 2.40 -15.88
CA LYS A 423 28.62 3.79 -15.79
C LYS A 423 27.49 4.84 -15.78
N LEU A 424 26.48 4.69 -16.63
CA LEU A 424 25.37 5.64 -16.73
C LEU A 424 24.41 5.47 -15.54
N ILE A 425 24.11 4.23 -15.18
CA ILE A 425 23.27 3.92 -14.01
C ILE A 425 23.91 4.42 -12.71
N VAL A 426 25.22 4.34 -12.56
CA VAL A 426 25.93 4.92 -11.40
C VAL A 426 25.71 6.43 -11.32
N LEU A 427 25.82 7.14 -12.43
CA LEU A 427 25.65 8.60 -12.46
C LEU A 427 24.20 8.99 -12.18
N THR A 428 23.22 8.30 -12.78
CA THR A 428 21.79 8.52 -12.52
C THR A 428 21.42 8.18 -11.07
N SER A 429 22.01 7.11 -10.50
CA SER A 429 21.81 6.72 -9.09
C SER A 429 22.27 7.82 -8.13
N ILE A 430 23.46 8.40 -8.36
CA ILE A 430 24.01 9.49 -7.53
C ILE A 430 23.11 10.73 -7.63
N TYR A 431 22.70 11.09 -8.85
CA TYR A 431 21.82 12.22 -9.07
C TYR A 431 20.45 12.05 -8.40
N LEU A 432 19.80 10.89 -8.57
CA LEU A 432 18.51 10.59 -7.94
C LEU A 432 18.62 10.52 -6.41
N ALA A 433 19.69 9.91 -5.88
CA ALA A 433 19.97 9.86 -4.45
C ALA A 433 20.17 11.25 -3.85
N SER A 434 20.83 12.16 -4.57
CA SER A 434 21.01 13.54 -4.14
C SER A 434 19.67 14.27 -3.95
N LYS A 435 18.69 14.02 -4.84
CA LYS A 435 17.32 14.54 -4.69
C LYS A 435 16.59 13.90 -3.51
N ALA A 436 16.67 12.58 -3.37
CA ALA A 436 15.97 11.84 -2.33
C ALA A 436 16.43 12.21 -0.90
N GLU A 437 17.72 12.51 -0.71
CA GLU A 437 18.30 12.88 0.60
C GLU A 437 18.42 14.40 0.81
N ASN A 438 17.67 15.21 0.04
CA ASN A 438 17.62 16.68 0.16
C ASN A 438 18.96 17.42 -0.10
N TYR A 439 19.79 16.88 -0.99
CA TYR A 439 20.99 17.55 -1.53
C TYR A 439 20.86 17.76 -3.05
N PRO A 440 19.90 18.56 -3.54
CA PRO A 440 19.62 18.66 -4.98
C PRO A 440 20.79 19.30 -5.73
N LEU A 441 21.22 18.64 -6.81
CA LEU A 441 22.19 19.16 -7.77
C LEU A 441 21.47 19.50 -9.09
N SER A 442 21.87 20.58 -9.77
CA SER A 442 21.38 20.83 -11.12
C SER A 442 22.04 19.88 -12.12
N LEU A 443 21.26 19.39 -13.10
CA LEU A 443 21.73 18.42 -14.07
C LEU A 443 22.90 18.96 -14.91
N THR A 444 22.83 20.23 -15.29
CA THR A 444 23.87 20.94 -16.06
C THR A 444 25.20 20.98 -15.30
N HIS A 445 25.15 21.35 -14.01
CA HIS A 445 26.32 21.38 -13.14
C HIS A 445 26.87 19.97 -12.89
N PHE A 446 26.00 18.99 -12.68
CA PHE A 446 26.40 17.60 -12.50
C PHE A 446 27.13 17.06 -13.74
N CYS A 447 26.59 17.27 -14.95
CA CYS A 447 27.23 16.85 -16.20
C CYS A 447 28.56 17.57 -16.46
N ALA A 448 28.67 18.86 -16.12
CA ALA A 448 29.92 19.61 -16.23
C ALA A 448 31.03 19.02 -15.33
N GLN A 449 30.72 18.77 -14.05
CA GLN A 449 31.67 18.19 -13.10
C GLN A 449 32.08 16.76 -13.46
N VAL A 450 31.19 15.95 -14.06
CA VAL A 450 31.52 14.61 -14.56
C VAL A 450 32.54 14.69 -15.71
N LYS A 451 32.38 15.67 -16.62
CA LYS A 451 33.30 15.87 -17.75
C LYS A 451 34.67 16.35 -17.28
N GLU A 452 34.72 17.28 -16.34
CA GLU A 452 35.96 17.78 -15.73
C GLU A 452 36.70 16.71 -14.91
N GLY A 453 35.98 15.84 -14.19
CA GLY A 453 36.55 14.76 -13.39
C GLY A 453 37.01 13.53 -14.19
N GLY A 454 36.59 13.41 -15.46
CA GLY A 454 36.90 12.29 -16.35
C GLY A 454 38.23 12.43 -17.11
N SER A 455 38.66 13.66 -17.39
CA SER A 455 39.98 13.96 -17.94
C SER A 455 40.95 14.27 -16.81
N GLY A 456 41.94 13.41 -16.57
CA GLY A 456 43.04 13.75 -15.67
C GLY A 456 43.64 15.09 -16.06
N LYS A 457 43.95 15.95 -15.07
CA LYS A 457 44.60 17.26 -15.20
C LYS A 457 45.59 17.30 -16.37
N GLN A 458 45.14 17.74 -17.54
CA GLN A 458 46.00 18.37 -18.53
C GLN A 458 45.85 19.86 -18.32
N ASN A 459 47.01 20.51 -18.19
CA ASN A 459 47.18 21.91 -17.88
C ASN A 459 46.20 22.79 -18.65
N THR A 460 45.48 23.62 -17.90
CA THR A 460 44.92 24.87 -18.41
C THR A 460 46.07 25.69 -18.97
N ASN A 461 46.21 25.74 -20.29
CA ASN A 461 46.67 26.90 -21.06
C ASN A 461 46.46 26.60 -22.55
N SER A 462 45.74 27.51 -23.21
CA SER A 462 45.38 27.55 -24.63
C SER A 462 44.19 26.68 -25.07
N ALA A 463 43.02 27.31 -25.14
CA ALA A 463 42.00 26.97 -26.13
C ALA A 463 41.50 28.28 -26.75
N SER A 464 42.10 28.65 -27.89
CA SER A 464 41.41 29.48 -28.88
C SER A 464 40.32 28.63 -29.55
N PRO A 465 39.21 29.23 -30.00
CA PRO A 465 38.19 28.50 -30.73
C PRO A 465 38.73 28.15 -32.13
N ALA A 466 38.77 26.86 -32.45
CA ALA A 466 39.11 26.35 -33.78
C ALA A 466 37.95 25.52 -34.33
N PRO A 467 37.83 25.41 -35.67
CA PRO A 467 36.57 25.56 -36.38
C PRO A 467 35.80 24.25 -36.61
N ALA A 468 34.49 24.43 -36.88
CA ALA A 468 33.55 23.39 -37.30
C ALA A 468 34.08 22.60 -38.51
N GLY A 469 34.35 21.31 -38.32
CA GLY A 469 34.90 20.46 -39.38
C GLY A 469 35.43 19.11 -38.92
N SER A 470 34.72 18.40 -38.06
CA SER A 470 34.88 16.95 -37.89
C SER A 470 33.53 16.36 -37.50
N SER A 471 33.15 15.25 -38.13
CA SER A 471 31.93 14.51 -37.83
C SER A 471 32.02 13.92 -36.41
N GLU A 472 31.67 14.70 -35.40
CA GLU A 472 31.50 14.20 -34.04
C GLU A 472 30.27 13.28 -34.01
N SER A 473 30.49 12.00 -33.71
CA SER A 473 29.42 11.03 -33.54
C SER A 473 28.46 11.47 -32.43
N HIS A 474 27.15 11.44 -32.67
CA HIS A 474 26.13 11.70 -31.65
C HIS A 474 26.38 10.86 -30.37
N PRO A 475 26.16 11.42 -29.16
CA PRO A 475 26.43 10.73 -27.90
C PRO A 475 25.55 9.48 -27.77
N SER A 476 26.17 8.33 -27.50
CA SER A 476 25.50 7.04 -27.42
C SER A 476 25.51 6.47 -26.00
N ALA A 477 24.38 5.92 -25.58
CA ALA A 477 24.25 5.28 -24.27
C ALA A 477 25.02 3.94 -24.22
N ALA A 478 25.17 3.26 -25.36
CA ALA A 478 25.95 2.02 -25.44
C ALA A 478 27.47 2.26 -25.30
N ARG A 479 27.95 3.42 -25.75
CA ARG A 479 29.37 3.83 -25.58
C ARG A 479 29.67 4.38 -24.18
N GLY A 480 28.65 4.64 -23.37
CA GLY A 480 28.78 5.23 -22.05
C GLY A 480 29.10 6.72 -22.08
N ASP A 481 28.63 7.43 -23.11
CA ASP A 481 28.73 8.88 -23.24
C ASP A 481 27.74 9.57 -22.30
N VAL A 482 28.19 10.65 -21.66
CA VAL A 482 27.40 11.34 -20.64
C VAL A 482 26.79 12.60 -21.25
N SER A 483 25.48 12.58 -21.52
CA SER A 483 24.68 13.74 -21.93
C SER A 483 23.50 13.98 -20.97
N GLU A 484 22.97 15.20 -20.97
CA GLU A 484 21.81 15.56 -20.15
C GLU A 484 20.54 14.80 -20.58
N SER A 485 20.34 14.60 -21.89
CA SER A 485 19.21 13.84 -22.43
C SER A 485 19.21 12.40 -21.95
N ILE A 486 20.37 11.72 -22.00
CA ILE A 486 20.49 10.30 -21.61
C ILE A 486 20.20 10.13 -20.11
N ILE A 487 20.73 11.00 -19.25
CA ILE A 487 20.47 10.91 -17.80
C ILE A 487 18.99 11.16 -17.51
N LYS A 488 18.35 12.11 -18.21
CA LYS A 488 16.93 12.42 -18.04
C LYS A 488 16.04 11.23 -18.43
N ASP A 489 16.34 10.56 -19.54
CA ASP A 489 15.60 9.38 -19.98
C ASP A 489 15.77 8.19 -19.02
N LEU A 490 17.00 8.01 -18.52
CA LEU A 490 17.31 6.96 -17.54
C LEU A 490 16.74 7.27 -16.15
N GLU A 491 16.54 8.53 -15.77
CA GLU A 491 15.97 8.92 -14.48
C GLU A 491 14.58 8.31 -14.30
N PHE A 492 13.70 8.45 -15.28
CA PHE A 492 12.36 7.88 -15.21
C PHE A 492 12.39 6.34 -15.19
N GLY A 493 13.18 5.72 -16.07
CA GLY A 493 13.33 4.26 -16.11
C GLY A 493 13.90 3.68 -14.80
N MET A 494 14.78 4.43 -14.13
CA MET A 494 15.31 4.06 -12.83
C MET A 494 14.24 4.12 -11.73
N VAL A 495 13.49 5.21 -11.64
CA VAL A 495 12.40 5.36 -10.65
C VAL A 495 11.32 4.29 -10.85
N GLN A 496 10.96 4.01 -12.10
CA GLN A 496 10.03 2.92 -12.44
C GLN A 496 10.57 1.57 -11.99
N SER A 497 11.85 1.28 -12.25
CA SER A 497 12.49 0.03 -11.81
C SER A 497 12.55 -0.11 -10.28
N LEU A 498 12.57 1.01 -9.56
CA LEU A 498 12.50 1.07 -8.09
C LEU A 498 11.06 0.99 -7.55
N ASN A 499 10.04 0.75 -8.38
CA ASN A 499 8.61 0.81 -7.98
C ASN A 499 8.22 2.15 -7.34
N PHE A 500 8.86 3.26 -7.73
CA PHE A 500 8.68 4.57 -7.10
C PHE A 500 9.04 4.61 -5.59
N GLU A 501 9.81 3.63 -5.10
CA GLU A 501 10.23 3.54 -3.70
C GLU A 501 11.62 4.14 -3.48
N LEU A 502 11.64 5.45 -3.23
CA LEU A 502 12.88 6.21 -3.04
C LEU A 502 13.37 6.23 -1.59
N GLY A 503 12.53 5.82 -0.63
CA GLY A 503 12.90 5.74 0.78
C GLY A 503 13.89 4.60 1.06
N VAL A 504 15.06 4.92 1.62
CA VAL A 504 16.10 3.95 1.98
C VAL A 504 16.50 4.11 3.45
N HIS A 505 16.43 3.02 4.20
CA HIS A 505 16.93 2.91 5.57
C HIS A 505 18.36 2.36 5.53
N GLY A 506 19.36 3.23 5.45
CA GLY A 506 20.77 2.82 5.45
C GLY A 506 21.28 2.37 6.84
N ALA A 507 22.17 1.37 6.86
CA ALA A 507 22.80 0.86 8.11
C ALA A 507 23.62 1.92 8.87
N HIS A 508 24.10 2.97 8.19
CA HIS A 508 24.81 4.08 8.82
C HIS A 508 23.91 4.91 9.76
N ARG A 509 22.61 5.03 9.47
CA ARG A 509 21.63 5.69 10.37
C ARG A 509 21.43 4.85 11.63
N ALA A 510 21.31 3.53 11.48
CA ALA A 510 21.19 2.60 12.60
C ALA A 510 22.44 2.62 13.50
N LEU A 511 23.64 2.71 12.90
CA LEU A 511 24.90 2.83 13.65
C LEU A 511 24.91 4.06 14.56
N TYR A 512 24.43 5.21 14.09
CA TYR A 512 24.38 6.41 14.92
C TYR A 512 23.52 6.21 16.17
N GLY A 513 22.34 5.59 16.02
CA GLY A 513 21.48 5.23 17.15
C GLY A 513 22.14 4.22 18.10
N LEU A 514 22.81 3.18 17.55
CA LEU A 514 23.52 2.19 18.36
C LEU A 514 24.68 2.80 19.16
N ILE A 515 25.41 3.76 18.59
CA ILE A 515 26.51 4.43 19.30
C ILE A 515 25.97 5.25 20.48
N LEU A 516 24.84 5.93 20.32
CA LEU A 516 24.19 6.64 21.42
C LEU A 516 23.78 5.67 22.54
N ASP A 517 23.20 4.52 22.17
CA ASP A 517 22.87 3.48 23.13
C ASP A 517 24.13 2.95 23.85
N PHE A 518 25.22 2.68 23.13
CA PHE A 518 26.48 2.22 23.74
C PHE A 518 27.07 3.25 24.71
N GLN A 519 26.98 4.55 24.39
CA GLN A 519 27.40 5.63 25.29
C GLN A 519 26.60 5.65 26.59
N THR A 520 25.31 5.31 26.55
CA THR A 520 24.48 5.22 27.78
C THR A 520 24.81 4.00 28.64
N LEU A 521 25.21 2.89 28.03
CA LEU A 521 25.51 1.64 28.75
C LEU A 521 26.89 1.63 29.41
N GLU A 522 27.89 2.27 28.78
CA GLU A 522 29.25 2.34 29.31
C GLU A 522 29.78 3.79 29.37
N PRO A 523 29.50 4.52 30.46
CA PRO A 523 30.02 5.88 30.65
C PRO A 523 31.53 5.94 30.89
N THR A 524 32.20 4.79 31.01
CA THR A 524 33.65 4.66 31.29
C THR A 524 34.53 4.92 30.07
N ILE A 525 34.00 4.77 28.84
CA ILE A 525 34.75 4.97 27.60
C ILE A 525 34.66 6.45 27.18
N SER A 526 35.80 7.04 26.81
CA SER A 526 35.85 8.43 26.37
C SER A 526 35.13 8.65 25.03
N ARG A 527 34.58 9.85 24.82
CA ARG A 527 33.92 10.23 23.55
C ARG A 527 34.87 10.13 22.34
N GLU A 528 36.16 10.41 22.54
CA GLU A 528 37.17 10.30 21.47
C GLU A 528 37.36 8.86 21.02
N ASP A 529 37.45 7.92 21.97
CA ASP A 529 37.60 6.50 21.66
C ASP A 529 36.35 5.96 20.93
N PHE A 530 35.13 6.39 21.31
CA PHE A 530 33.91 6.06 20.56
C PHE A 530 33.89 6.61 19.12
N MET A 531 34.45 7.80 18.88
CA MET A 531 34.56 8.34 17.51
C MET A 531 35.53 7.54 16.66
N THR A 532 36.65 7.09 17.23
CA THR A 532 37.59 6.20 16.52
C THR A 532 36.97 4.83 16.23
N TYR A 533 36.20 4.29 17.19
CA TYR A 533 35.42 3.07 17.00
C TYR A 533 34.38 3.23 15.88
N ALA A 534 33.60 4.31 15.91
CA ALA A 534 32.61 4.61 14.87
C ALA A 534 33.24 4.70 13.48
N ALA A 535 34.40 5.37 13.34
CA ALA A 535 35.13 5.47 12.08
C ALA A 535 35.61 4.10 11.57
N ALA A 536 36.06 3.22 12.47
CA ALA A 536 36.44 1.86 12.12
C ALA A 536 35.22 1.05 11.63
N VAL A 537 34.09 1.11 12.34
CA VAL A 537 32.83 0.42 11.96
C VAL A 537 32.31 0.89 10.60
N GLN A 538 32.46 2.17 10.24
CA GLN A 538 32.04 2.69 8.93
C GLN A 538 32.74 1.98 7.76
N SER A 539 34.00 1.53 7.94
CA SER A 539 34.70 0.76 6.90
C SER A 539 34.09 -0.63 6.69
N PHE A 540 33.67 -1.31 7.76
CA PHE A 540 32.95 -2.58 7.69
C PHE A 540 31.56 -2.39 7.08
N LEU A 541 30.87 -1.29 7.39
CA LEU A 541 29.60 -0.96 6.75
C LEU A 541 29.75 -0.73 5.25
N GLN A 542 30.78 -0.01 4.81
CA GLN A 542 31.05 0.16 3.37
C GLN A 542 31.29 -1.18 2.67
N ALA A 543 31.98 -2.13 3.31
CA ALA A 543 32.15 -3.48 2.79
C ALA A 543 30.84 -4.27 2.77
N ALA A 544 30.00 -4.16 3.80
CA ALA A 544 28.67 -4.78 3.83
C ALA A 544 27.75 -4.27 2.70
N ARG A 545 27.90 -3.01 2.28
CA ARG A 545 27.20 -2.47 1.12
C ARG A 545 27.64 -3.07 -0.22
N LEU A 546 28.67 -3.91 -0.26
CA LEU A 546 29.05 -4.64 -1.48
C LEU A 546 28.49 -6.07 -1.51
N THR A 547 27.94 -6.54 -0.40
CA THR A 547 27.31 -7.87 -0.28
C THR A 547 25.79 -7.79 -0.45
N ASP A 548 25.15 -8.96 -0.46
CA ASP A 548 23.69 -9.13 -0.53
C ASP A 548 23.01 -8.98 0.84
N ALA A 549 23.77 -8.58 1.87
CA ALA A 549 23.27 -8.39 3.23
C ALA A 549 22.12 -7.36 3.27
N GLU A 550 22.18 -6.31 2.43
CA GLU A 550 21.15 -5.25 2.38
C GLU A 550 19.76 -5.74 1.93
N PHE A 551 19.69 -6.85 1.20
CA PHE A 551 18.44 -7.45 0.74
C PHE A 551 17.94 -8.57 1.67
N THR A 552 18.83 -9.14 2.46
CA THR A 552 18.53 -10.33 3.28
C THR A 552 18.27 -9.98 4.74
N TYR A 553 18.93 -8.94 5.26
CA TYR A 553 18.87 -8.56 6.67
C TYR A 553 18.47 -7.10 6.88
N ALA A 554 17.78 -6.84 7.98
CA ALA A 554 17.41 -5.50 8.39
C ALA A 554 18.67 -4.64 8.67
N SER A 555 18.61 -3.36 8.32
CA SER A 555 19.72 -2.41 8.48
C SER A 555 20.32 -2.35 9.90
N PRO A 556 19.53 -2.47 11.00
CA PRO A 556 20.08 -2.57 12.35
C PRO A 556 20.93 -3.83 12.59
N HIS A 557 20.55 -4.99 12.04
CA HIS A 557 21.32 -6.23 12.17
C HIS A 557 22.69 -6.12 11.48
N ILE A 558 22.73 -5.48 10.30
CA ILE A 558 23.99 -5.22 9.58
C ILE A 558 24.90 -4.28 10.37
N ALA A 559 24.33 -3.20 10.94
CA ALA A 559 25.08 -2.27 11.78
C ALA A 559 25.63 -2.92 13.04
N LEU A 560 24.83 -3.77 13.69
CA LEU A 560 25.22 -4.49 14.89
C LEU A 560 26.28 -5.57 14.59
N ALA A 561 26.21 -6.24 13.44
CA ALA A 561 27.25 -7.17 12.98
C ALA A 561 28.58 -6.45 12.73
N ALA A 562 28.53 -5.27 12.08
CA ALA A 562 29.72 -4.45 11.87
C ALA A 562 30.35 -3.97 13.19
N CYS A 563 29.53 -3.66 14.20
CA CYS A 563 30.01 -3.35 15.56
C CYS A 563 30.65 -4.58 16.23
N TYR A 564 30.02 -5.75 16.11
CA TYR A 564 30.47 -7.02 16.69
C TYR A 564 31.86 -7.46 16.17
N MET A 565 32.14 -7.21 14.89
CA MET A 565 33.42 -7.54 14.26
C MET A 565 34.58 -6.61 14.67
N CYS A 566 34.28 -5.38 15.11
CA CYS A 566 35.27 -4.33 15.29
C CYS A 566 36.03 -4.45 16.63
N LYS A 567 37.36 -4.36 16.58
CA LYS A 567 38.24 -4.25 17.76
C LYS A 567 39.15 -3.05 17.57
N VAL A 568 39.12 -2.11 18.50
CA VAL A 568 39.95 -0.89 18.43
C VAL A 568 40.73 -0.74 19.72
N SER A 569 42.04 -0.50 19.60
CA SER A 569 42.86 -0.08 20.74
C SER A 569 42.81 1.45 20.83
N GLY A 570 42.10 1.98 21.83
CA GLY A 570 42.04 3.41 22.13
C GLY A 570 43.18 3.88 23.04
N LYS A 571 43.18 5.17 23.40
CA LYS A 571 44.18 5.75 24.32
C LYS A 571 43.94 5.36 25.78
N THR A 572 42.68 5.10 26.15
CA THR A 572 42.27 4.79 27.53
C THR A 572 42.07 3.29 27.78
N GLY A 573 42.09 2.46 26.73
CA GLY A 573 41.94 1.00 26.79
C GLY A 573 41.55 0.39 25.44
N ALA A 574 41.64 -0.94 25.34
CA ALA A 574 41.14 -1.67 24.17
C ALA A 574 39.61 -1.82 24.28
N VAL A 575 38.88 -1.31 23.28
CA VAL A 575 37.43 -1.43 23.19
C VAL A 575 37.11 -2.65 22.30
N SER A 576 36.55 -3.68 22.92
CA SER A 576 36.07 -4.89 22.24
C SER A 576 34.61 -4.70 21.82
N GLY A 577 34.35 -4.58 20.52
CA GLY A 577 32.99 -4.41 19.99
C GLY A 577 32.05 -5.57 20.33
N LYS A 578 32.61 -6.78 20.47
CA LYS A 578 31.86 -7.98 20.88
C LYS A 578 31.24 -7.83 22.27
N GLU A 579 32.01 -7.37 23.25
CA GLU A 579 31.53 -7.21 24.63
C GLU A 579 30.46 -6.12 24.74
N LEU A 580 30.63 -5.01 24.03
CA LEU A 580 29.65 -3.92 23.97
C LEU A 580 28.31 -4.40 23.40
N VAL A 581 28.36 -5.14 22.30
CA VAL A 581 27.17 -5.68 21.64
C VAL A 581 26.45 -6.70 22.55
N GLU A 582 27.20 -7.62 23.18
CA GLU A 582 26.61 -8.61 24.10
C GLU A 582 25.93 -7.93 25.30
N LYS A 583 26.57 -6.93 25.92
CA LYS A 583 25.96 -6.13 27.01
C LYS A 583 24.72 -5.38 26.56
N TRP A 584 24.74 -4.80 25.37
CA TRP A 584 23.58 -4.11 24.81
C TRP A 584 22.41 -5.06 24.58
N ILE A 585 22.66 -6.23 23.98
CA ILE A 585 21.63 -7.26 23.78
C ILE A 585 21.03 -7.66 25.13
N GLN A 586 21.85 -7.99 26.12
CA GLN A 586 21.38 -8.37 27.46
C GLN A 586 20.53 -7.28 28.11
N SER A 587 20.92 -6.00 27.99
CA SER A 587 20.16 -4.87 28.51
C SER A 587 18.79 -4.73 27.84
N LYS A 588 18.74 -4.84 26.50
CA LYS A 588 17.47 -4.79 25.75
C LYS A 588 16.55 -5.98 26.08
N TYR A 589 17.10 -7.17 26.26
CA TYR A 589 16.33 -8.34 26.69
C TYR A 589 15.68 -8.13 28.08
N LYS A 590 16.43 -7.57 29.04
CA LYS A 590 15.88 -7.23 30.37
C LYS A 590 14.72 -6.23 30.28
N ILE A 591 14.89 -5.17 29.49
CA ILE A 591 13.84 -4.16 29.28
C ILE A 591 12.61 -4.80 28.63
N ALA A 592 12.80 -5.61 27.58
CA ALA A 592 11.70 -6.28 26.90
C ALA A 592 10.96 -7.27 27.81
N ALA A 593 11.67 -8.01 28.65
CA ALA A 593 11.08 -8.91 29.65
C ALA A 593 10.24 -8.15 30.67
N GLN A 594 10.73 -7.01 31.17
CA GLN A 594 10.00 -6.17 32.12
C GLN A 594 8.70 -5.60 31.52
N VAL A 595 8.78 -5.01 30.31
CA VAL A 595 7.60 -4.48 29.60
C VAL A 595 6.57 -5.58 29.36
N ARG A 596 6.99 -6.80 28.99
CA ARG A 596 6.06 -7.93 28.82
C ARG A 596 5.41 -8.37 30.11
N LEU A 597 6.15 -8.37 31.22
CA LEU A 597 5.61 -8.71 32.54
C LEU A 597 4.53 -7.70 32.96
N GLU A 598 4.81 -6.41 32.78
CA GLU A 598 3.85 -5.32 33.03
C GLU A 598 2.59 -5.49 32.17
N GLN A 599 2.75 -5.71 30.86
CA GLN A 599 1.63 -5.96 29.94
C GLN A 599 0.81 -7.22 30.30
N ARG A 600 1.47 -8.30 30.75
CA ARG A 600 0.78 -9.52 31.21
C ARG A 600 -0.04 -9.24 32.46
N ASN A 601 0.51 -8.47 33.40
CA ASN A 601 -0.19 -8.07 34.63
C ASN A 601 -1.41 -7.20 34.30
N GLU A 602 -1.28 -6.23 33.40
CA GLU A 602 -2.38 -5.39 32.93
C GLU A 602 -3.48 -6.22 32.26
N ARG A 603 -3.12 -7.20 31.42
CA ARG A 603 -4.09 -8.13 30.81
C ARG A 603 -4.81 -8.99 31.83
N GLN A 604 -4.13 -9.45 32.87
CA GLN A 604 -4.77 -10.21 33.95
C GLN A 604 -5.73 -9.34 34.75
N ILE A 605 -5.34 -8.09 35.04
CA ILE A 605 -6.23 -7.09 35.66
C ILE A 605 -7.45 -6.86 34.77
N TRP A 606 -7.26 -6.76 33.45
CA TRP A 606 -8.36 -6.56 32.49
C TRP A 606 -9.29 -7.78 32.40
N ARG A 607 -8.76 -9.00 32.37
CA ARG A 607 -9.57 -10.24 32.43
C ARG A 607 -10.41 -10.27 33.70
N LYS A 608 -9.80 -9.98 34.86
CA LYS A 608 -10.51 -9.86 36.13
C LYS A 608 -11.59 -8.78 36.10
N LYS A 609 -11.32 -7.60 35.51
CA LYS A 609 -12.32 -6.53 35.33
C LYS A 609 -13.46 -6.94 34.39
N ARG A 610 -13.16 -7.64 33.30
CA ARG A 610 -14.17 -8.13 32.35
C ARG A 610 -15.04 -9.21 32.97
N ASP A 611 -14.44 -10.14 33.72
CA ASP A 611 -15.16 -11.24 34.34
C ASP A 611 -16.01 -10.73 35.51
N THR A 612 -15.54 -9.75 36.30
CA THR A 612 -16.37 -9.04 37.29
C THR A 612 -17.50 -8.22 36.66
N LEU A 613 -17.28 -7.58 35.50
CA LEU A 613 -18.34 -6.92 34.72
C LEU A 613 -19.39 -7.92 34.23
N LYS A 614 -18.97 -9.09 33.74
CA LYS A 614 -19.88 -10.17 33.34
C LYS A 614 -20.65 -10.75 34.53
N GLU A 615 -19.99 -10.94 35.68
CA GLU A 615 -20.65 -11.37 36.93
C GLU A 615 -21.63 -10.31 37.45
N SER A 616 -21.31 -9.02 37.31
CA SER A 616 -22.23 -7.92 37.65
C SER A 616 -23.45 -7.85 36.73
N GLN A 617 -23.29 -8.17 35.44
CA GLN A 617 -24.38 -8.26 34.47
C GLN A 617 -25.21 -9.55 34.65
N ALA A 618 -24.57 -10.67 35.03
CA ALA A 618 -25.23 -11.94 35.34
C ALA A 618 -26.01 -11.87 36.67
N SER A 619 -25.49 -11.15 37.67
CA SER A 619 -26.18 -10.91 38.94
C SER A 619 -27.30 -9.85 38.83
N ALA A 620 -27.23 -8.93 37.86
CA ALA A 620 -28.34 -8.04 37.52
C ALA A 620 -29.50 -8.77 36.81
N SER A 621 -29.21 -9.86 36.09
CA SER A 621 -30.21 -10.69 35.40
C SER A 621 -30.75 -11.86 36.24
N THR A 622 -30.15 -12.14 37.40
CA THR A 622 -30.54 -13.28 38.26
C THR A 622 -30.75 -12.85 39.71
N LYS A 623 -31.86 -12.14 39.97
CA LYS A 623 -32.46 -12.07 41.32
C LYS A 623 -33.62 -13.07 41.40
N LYS A 624 -33.29 -14.34 41.66
CA LYS A 624 -34.12 -15.30 42.41
C LYS A 624 -33.21 -16.37 43.02
N GLU A 625 -33.17 -16.34 44.36
CA GLU A 625 -32.93 -17.44 45.33
C GLU A 625 -31.78 -18.44 45.08
N GLN A 626 -30.70 -18.37 45.87
CA GLN A 626 -30.33 -19.32 46.96
C GLN A 626 -28.87 -19.17 47.43
N GLU A 627 -28.64 -19.59 48.68
CA GLU A 627 -27.44 -19.47 49.53
C GLU A 627 -26.16 -20.17 49.03
N PRO A 628 -24.98 -19.84 49.59
CA PRO A 628 -23.68 -20.19 49.01
C PRO A 628 -23.16 -21.55 49.48
N SER A 629 -22.65 -22.36 48.55
CA SER A 629 -21.72 -23.45 48.86
C SER A 629 -20.32 -23.12 48.31
N SER A 630 -19.39 -22.95 49.23
CA SER A 630 -17.97 -22.69 49.03
C SER A 630 -17.22 -23.87 48.43
N THR A 631 -16.45 -23.63 47.35
CA THR A 631 -15.15 -24.29 47.12
C THR A 631 -14.25 -23.39 46.29
N SER A 632 -13.44 -22.57 46.95
CA SER A 632 -12.30 -21.87 46.35
C SER A 632 -11.09 -22.81 46.31
N SER A 633 -10.70 -23.29 45.13
CA SER A 633 -9.37 -23.89 44.94
C SER A 633 -8.40 -22.80 44.48
N ASN A 634 -7.68 -22.23 45.44
CA ASN A 634 -6.44 -21.52 45.20
C ASN A 634 -5.41 -22.52 44.66
N THR A 635 -5.03 -22.37 43.39
CA THR A 635 -3.71 -22.83 42.93
C THR A 635 -2.90 -21.58 42.64
N SER A 636 -2.16 -21.14 43.67
CA SER A 636 -0.93 -20.37 43.50
C SER A 636 0.00 -21.22 42.65
N SER A 637 0.32 -20.76 41.46
CA SER A 637 1.32 -21.39 40.66
C SER A 637 2.45 -20.41 40.40
N ASP A 638 3.49 -20.57 41.20
CA ASP A 638 4.86 -20.25 40.79
C ASP A 638 5.07 -20.86 39.40
N TYR A 639 5.42 -20.05 38.39
CA TYR A 639 5.75 -20.55 37.06
C TYR A 639 6.85 -19.75 36.37
N ASP A 640 7.64 -20.53 35.62
CA ASP A 640 9.01 -20.35 35.16
C ASP A 640 9.24 -19.22 34.14
N GLU A 641 10.43 -18.61 34.21
CA GLU A 641 10.97 -17.66 33.23
C GLU A 641 11.11 -18.24 31.80
N SER A 642 11.01 -19.57 31.63
CA SER A 642 11.23 -20.28 30.37
C SER A 642 10.07 -20.15 29.35
N GLU A 643 8.88 -19.71 29.76
CA GLU A 643 7.75 -19.45 28.83
C GLU A 643 7.83 -18.10 28.11
N LEU A 644 8.79 -17.23 28.47
CA LEU A 644 9.01 -15.94 27.79
C LEU A 644 9.63 -16.10 26.38
N ASP A 645 10.29 -17.22 26.12
CA ASP A 645 11.01 -17.49 24.87
C ASP A 645 10.13 -18.10 23.77
N SER A 646 9.02 -18.77 24.13
CA SER A 646 8.25 -19.59 23.18
C SER A 646 7.16 -18.85 22.40
N HIS A 647 6.69 -17.68 22.88
CA HIS A 647 5.46 -17.07 22.37
C HIS A 647 5.50 -15.56 22.05
N GLY A 648 6.64 -14.99 21.66
CA GLY A 648 6.57 -13.66 21.06
C GLY A 648 7.84 -13.16 20.41
N ASN A 649 7.76 -12.85 19.12
CA ASN A 649 8.45 -11.83 18.29
C ASN A 649 9.90 -11.36 18.62
N LEU A 650 10.61 -11.97 19.56
CA LEU A 650 12.02 -11.77 19.85
C LEU A 650 12.74 -13.00 19.29
N LEU A 651 13.67 -12.76 18.38
CA LEU A 651 14.61 -13.78 17.94
C LEU A 651 15.42 -14.24 19.15
N PRO A 652 15.51 -15.54 19.46
CA PRO A 652 16.33 -16.07 20.53
C PRO A 652 17.76 -15.52 20.49
N TYR A 653 18.40 -15.42 21.66
CA TYR A 653 19.75 -14.88 21.79
C TYR A 653 20.76 -15.64 20.91
N THR A 654 20.60 -16.96 20.83
CA THR A 654 21.38 -17.86 19.98
C THR A 654 21.24 -17.51 18.51
N ASP A 655 20.01 -17.29 18.07
CA ASP A 655 19.67 -17.06 16.66
C ASP A 655 20.20 -15.70 16.22
N LEU A 656 20.08 -14.69 17.08
CA LEU A 656 20.67 -13.38 16.83
C LEU A 656 22.19 -13.48 16.63
N ILE A 657 22.91 -14.18 17.51
CA ILE A 657 24.36 -14.39 17.34
C ILE A 657 24.67 -15.15 16.05
N THR A 658 23.88 -16.17 15.68
CA THR A 658 24.09 -16.87 14.41
C THR A 658 23.93 -15.93 13.21
N ILE A 659 22.91 -15.06 13.20
CA ILE A 659 22.70 -14.06 12.16
C ILE A 659 23.91 -13.11 12.07
N LEU A 660 24.40 -12.61 13.21
CA LEU A 660 25.58 -11.74 13.23
C LEU A 660 26.81 -12.44 12.67
N ASN A 661 27.04 -13.70 13.05
CA ASN A 661 28.16 -14.47 12.53
C ASN A 661 27.99 -14.71 11.02
N THR A 662 26.80 -15.01 10.52
CA THR A 662 26.53 -15.18 9.08
C THR A 662 26.84 -13.88 8.32
N ILE A 663 26.32 -12.73 8.77
CA ILE A 663 26.64 -11.43 8.16
C ILE A 663 28.15 -11.17 8.19
N SER A 664 28.81 -11.48 9.31
CA SER A 664 30.25 -11.31 9.47
C SER A 664 31.04 -12.14 8.45
N THR A 665 30.65 -13.40 8.24
CA THR A 665 31.27 -14.27 7.23
C THR A 665 31.09 -13.75 5.81
N GLN A 666 29.91 -13.22 5.47
CA GLN A 666 29.65 -12.62 4.15
C GLN A 666 30.54 -11.40 3.90
N ILE A 667 30.76 -10.56 4.92
CA ILE A 667 31.64 -9.38 4.80
C ILE A 667 33.11 -9.83 4.63
N LEU A 668 33.56 -10.82 5.40
CA LEU A 668 34.95 -11.31 5.33
C LEU A 668 35.28 -12.00 4.00
N GLN A 669 34.31 -12.65 3.34
CA GLN A 669 34.51 -13.25 2.02
C GLN A 669 35.00 -12.25 0.95
N LEU A 670 34.71 -10.96 1.10
CA LEU A 670 35.14 -9.91 0.16
C LEU A 670 36.61 -9.47 0.34
N ALA A 671 37.26 -9.83 1.45
CA ALA A 671 38.64 -9.41 1.73
C ALA A 671 39.39 -10.47 2.57
N PRO A 672 39.75 -11.61 1.97
CA PRO A 672 40.38 -12.74 2.68
C PRO A 672 41.77 -12.41 3.26
N ASN A 673 42.43 -11.34 2.78
CA ASN A 673 43.83 -11.02 3.09
C ASN A 673 44.03 -9.86 4.09
N THR A 674 42.95 -9.28 4.64
CA THR A 674 43.04 -8.12 5.55
C THR A 674 43.08 -8.54 7.02
N PRO A 675 43.98 -7.98 7.85
CA PRO A 675 43.98 -8.24 9.29
C PRO A 675 42.72 -7.65 9.95
N ALA A 676 42.17 -8.37 10.93
CA ALA A 676 40.91 -8.06 11.63
C ALA A 676 40.84 -6.70 12.35
N SER A 677 41.93 -5.92 12.37
CA SER A 677 42.09 -4.68 13.12
C SER A 677 42.26 -3.42 12.24
N GLY A 678 42.14 -3.54 10.91
CA GLY A 678 42.32 -2.40 9.97
C GLY A 678 41.12 -2.18 9.05
N PRO A 679 41.04 -1.04 8.35
CA PRO A 679 39.97 -0.77 7.39
C PRO A 679 40.03 -1.79 6.25
N LEU A 680 38.91 -2.49 6.03
CA LEU A 680 38.77 -3.47 4.95
C LEU A 680 38.98 -2.78 3.60
N LYS A 681 39.94 -3.29 2.81
CA LYS A 681 40.11 -2.92 1.41
C LYS A 681 39.59 -4.07 0.57
N PRO A 682 38.46 -3.90 -0.15
CA PRO A 682 37.93 -4.95 -1.01
C PRO A 682 38.94 -5.22 -2.13
N ASP A 683 39.31 -6.49 -2.30
CA ASP A 683 40.24 -6.91 -3.35
C ASP A 683 39.48 -7.02 -4.67
N VAL A 684 39.86 -6.23 -5.67
CA VAL A 684 39.15 -6.20 -6.96
C VAL A 684 40.14 -6.37 -8.10
N ASN A 685 39.93 -7.46 -8.84
CA ASN A 685 40.66 -7.82 -10.05
C ASN A 685 40.33 -6.82 -11.18
N LEU A 686 41.04 -5.69 -11.21
CA LEU A 686 40.91 -4.63 -12.21
C LEU A 686 41.05 -5.13 -13.64
N GLU A 687 41.90 -6.14 -13.88
CA GLU A 687 42.08 -6.73 -15.22
C GLU A 687 40.89 -7.55 -15.67
N GLN A 688 40.27 -8.32 -14.77
CA GLN A 688 39.05 -9.08 -15.05
C GLN A 688 37.88 -8.14 -15.34
N ALA A 689 37.70 -7.09 -14.53
CA ALA A 689 36.67 -6.09 -14.75
C ALA A 689 36.81 -5.37 -16.10
N ARG A 690 38.05 -5.07 -16.55
CA ARG A 690 38.29 -4.46 -17.88
C ARG A 690 37.93 -5.40 -19.03
N LYS A 691 38.24 -6.70 -18.92
CA LYS A 691 37.87 -7.70 -19.92
C LYS A 691 36.33 -7.83 -20.02
N ILE A 692 35.66 -7.87 -18.88
CA ILE A 692 34.19 -7.93 -18.81
C ILE A 692 33.55 -6.65 -19.39
N ASP A 693 34.07 -5.45 -19.06
CA ASP A 693 33.58 -4.17 -19.60
C ASP A 693 33.71 -4.08 -21.13
N LEU A 694 34.77 -4.66 -21.71
CA LEU A 694 34.94 -4.70 -23.17
C LEU A 694 33.84 -5.54 -23.83
N VAL A 695 33.61 -6.75 -23.31
CA VAL A 695 32.55 -7.65 -23.80
C VAL A 695 31.16 -7.01 -23.61
N LEU A 696 30.97 -6.31 -22.48
CA LEU A 696 29.72 -5.61 -22.19
C LEU A 696 29.40 -4.53 -23.25
N ARG A 697 30.40 -3.78 -23.70
CA ARG A 697 30.23 -2.77 -24.76
C ARG A 697 29.84 -3.38 -26.09
N GLU A 698 30.38 -4.56 -26.42
CA GLU A 698 29.98 -5.30 -27.62
C GLU A 698 28.50 -5.71 -27.54
N CYS A 699 28.05 -6.22 -26.39
CA CYS A 699 26.64 -6.57 -26.15
C CYS A 699 25.71 -5.34 -26.23
N LEU A 700 26.11 -4.22 -25.62
CA LEU A 700 25.32 -2.97 -25.62
C LEU A 700 25.24 -2.33 -27.01
N ALA A 701 26.31 -2.40 -27.81
CA ALA A 701 26.33 -1.87 -29.17
C ALA A 701 25.32 -2.61 -30.07
N LEU A 702 25.21 -3.94 -29.92
CA LEU A 702 24.16 -4.72 -30.57
C LEU A 702 22.77 -4.29 -30.11
N TYR A 703 22.62 -4.02 -28.80
CA TYR A 703 21.34 -3.63 -28.25
C TYR A 703 20.84 -2.27 -28.77
N GLU A 704 21.75 -1.33 -29.00
CA GLU A 704 21.44 0.00 -29.55
C GLU A 704 21.23 -0.03 -31.08
N SER A 705 21.86 -0.96 -31.80
CA SER A 705 21.67 -1.13 -33.25
C SER A 705 20.34 -1.77 -33.65
N SER A 706 19.67 -2.42 -32.70
CA SER A 706 18.39 -3.10 -32.88
C SER A 706 17.24 -2.20 -32.42
N GLU A 707 16.02 -2.37 -32.96
CA GLU A 707 14.80 -1.66 -32.53
C GLU A 707 14.33 -2.00 -31.09
N TRP A 708 15.20 -2.59 -30.27
CA TRP A 708 14.98 -2.84 -28.83
C TRP A 708 14.99 -1.58 -27.97
N SER A 709 15.18 -0.40 -28.55
CA SER A 709 14.95 0.88 -27.86
C SER A 709 13.49 1.00 -27.39
N LEU A 710 12.53 0.41 -28.09
CA LEU A 710 11.11 0.32 -27.70
C LEU A 710 10.89 -0.60 -26.48
N THR A 711 11.72 -1.63 -26.28
CA THR A 711 11.65 -2.55 -25.13
C THR A 711 12.36 -2.03 -23.87
N ARG A 712 13.09 -0.90 -23.93
CA ARG A 712 13.53 -0.19 -22.70
C ARG A 712 12.34 0.32 -21.87
N LYS A 713 11.21 0.60 -22.53
CA LYS A 713 9.91 0.64 -21.87
C LYS A 713 9.47 -0.80 -21.66
N ARG A 714 10.02 -1.51 -20.67
CA ARG A 714 9.63 -2.91 -20.48
C ARG A 714 8.13 -2.95 -20.21
N SER A 715 7.47 -3.72 -21.07
CA SER A 715 6.10 -4.19 -20.95
C SER A 715 5.86 -4.70 -19.54
N GLN A 716 4.74 -4.25 -18.98
CA GLN A 716 4.06 -4.82 -17.82
C GLN A 716 4.36 -6.32 -17.69
N GLU A 717 4.92 -6.74 -16.56
CA GLU A 717 5.03 -8.15 -16.24
C GLU A 717 3.64 -8.80 -16.40
N ASN A 718 3.57 -9.77 -17.33
CA ASN A 718 2.65 -10.90 -17.24
C ASN A 718 2.96 -11.64 -15.94
N ASN A 719 2.49 -11.08 -14.84
CA ASN A 719 2.21 -11.81 -13.64
C ASN A 719 0.77 -12.28 -13.83
N ASP A 720 0.59 -13.52 -14.28
CA ASP A 720 -0.69 -14.23 -14.24
C ASP A 720 -1.06 -14.43 -12.77
N ASN A 721 -1.55 -13.33 -12.19
CA ASN A 721 -2.34 -13.27 -11.00
C ASN A 721 -3.40 -12.21 -11.35
N PRO A 722 -4.66 -12.59 -11.63
CA PRO A 722 -5.64 -11.71 -12.25
C PRO A 722 -6.19 -10.72 -11.22
N SER A 723 -5.35 -9.78 -10.80
CA SER A 723 -5.72 -8.68 -9.90
C SER A 723 -4.66 -7.57 -9.90
N LYS A 724 -4.31 -7.01 -11.06
CA LYS A 724 -3.82 -5.61 -11.16
C LYS A 724 -3.65 -5.15 -12.62
N ARG A 725 -4.56 -4.24 -13.00
CA ARG A 725 -4.45 -3.18 -14.03
C ARG A 725 -4.14 -3.61 -15.47
N GLN A 726 -5.18 -3.77 -16.29
CA GLN A 726 -5.10 -3.50 -17.73
C GLN A 726 -5.38 -2.01 -17.96
N ARG A 727 -4.51 -1.33 -18.71
CA ARG A 727 -4.87 -0.13 -19.47
C ARG A 727 -4.50 -0.38 -20.92
N THR A 728 -5.48 -0.13 -21.77
CA THR A 728 -5.55 -0.38 -23.20
C THR A 728 -4.89 0.75 -23.98
N ASP A 729 -3.97 0.43 -24.90
CA ASP A 729 -3.51 1.38 -25.92
C ASP A 729 -4.49 1.32 -27.11
N ALA A 730 -5.27 2.39 -27.25
CA ALA A 730 -5.94 2.75 -28.48
C ALA A 730 -5.08 3.79 -29.20
N ALA A 731 -4.92 3.60 -30.50
CA ALA A 731 -4.17 4.43 -31.43
C ALA A 731 -4.51 5.92 -31.31
N VAL A 732 -3.48 6.78 -31.32
CA VAL A 732 -3.64 8.18 -31.71
C VAL A 732 -2.45 8.57 -32.59
N ASP A 733 -2.83 8.94 -33.80
CA ASP A 733 -2.03 9.55 -34.85
C ASP A 733 -1.31 10.82 -34.39
N SER A 734 -0.26 11.14 -35.15
CA SER A 734 0.36 12.44 -35.29
C SER A 734 -0.60 13.63 -35.16
N ASP A 735 -0.19 14.66 -34.42
CA ASP A 735 -0.15 16.02 -34.98
C ASP A 735 0.74 16.95 -34.16
N GLU A 736 1.48 17.75 -34.92
CA GLU A 736 2.40 18.81 -34.54
C GLU A 736 1.65 20.09 -34.08
N ASP A 737 2.44 21.06 -33.60
CA ASP A 737 2.11 22.48 -33.32
C ASP A 737 1.53 22.83 -31.93
N TRP A 738 2.40 23.35 -31.06
CA TRP A 738 2.46 24.74 -30.50
C TRP A 738 3.34 24.79 -29.25
#